data_AF-A0A0H2XP54-F1
#
_entry.id   AF-A0A0H2XP54-F1
#
_cell.length_a   1.000
_cell.length_b   1.000
_cell.length_c   1.000
_cell.angle_alpha   90.00
_cell.angle_beta   90.00
_cell.angle_gamma   90.00
#
_symmetry.space_group_name_H-M   'P 1'
#
loop_
_entity.id
_entity.type
_entity.pdbx_description
1 polymer ?
#
loop_
_entity_poly.entity_id
_entity_poly.type
_entity_poly.pdbx_seq_one_letter_code
_entity_poly.pdbx_strand_id
1 'polypeptide(L)'
;MERLPLPRFTGMHTARFHIAETFMRRKGYGVEFPDIKPLLSSARHRTVRVSERPFESSPELPPTLPMSVRYPLLNRELGILGFNERVLAQAADPQVPLLERLRFICITSSNLDEFFEVRMAGLQEQIRDNPGALTPDGMSLQHAYDLVVERAQRLVHRQYTMLHETVLPALEQEGIYFHASDSWNDEQLEWARRYFLDELLPVLTPIGLDPAHPFPRVLNKSLNFVVELEGRDAFGRQAVMGIVQAPRALPRVVRMPHALSGFEHGFVLLSSFMQRFVGELFPQLVVKSCNQFRITRNSELFVDEDEITNLRVALQGELPARHLGNAVRLEVSADTPLHIVRRLLEESELGDKDCYRVAGSVNLVRLMQIPDLVDRPDLKFTPFTASTPAVIANAPTMFDAIDAGDILLHHPYESFQPVLELLQQAARDPSVVAIKQTIYRTGTDSPLMDALMEAARNGKEVTVVVELLARFDEETNINWASQLEAVGAHVVYGVVGHKCHAKMMLIVRRVVQAGKASLRRYVHLGTGNYHPRTARLYTDFGLMTADQKICEDVHHVFQQLTGIGGELTLHELWQSPFTLHPRIIESIRAEIDNAQAGKRAHRRENERAAGTVGDRRAVRSVAGRRQGRSDRARRLRAEARCAGAVGKHHGALDRRPLPRTPPHLLFPCGRRRGRLSVECRLDGPQPVPPRRSRVPDPRAQAEAARDRRGAVGVPRRQPVGMADAQRRPLSPAPHRQDDPQRSARAAREVLLVNRRRDADRADASP
;
A
#
# COMPACT_ATOMS: atom_id res chain seq x y z
N MET A 1 28.68 12.44 52.63
CA MET A 1 30.11 12.11 52.66
C MET A 1 30.28 10.75 52.01
N GLU A 2 31.20 10.69 51.05
CA GLU A 2 31.88 9.53 50.45
C GLU A 2 31.10 8.46 49.66
N ARG A 3 31.48 8.39 48.37
CA ARG A 3 31.30 7.32 47.39
C ARG A 3 32.24 6.15 47.71
N LEU A 4 31.88 4.92 47.29
CA LEU A 4 32.76 3.88 46.70
C LEU A 4 31.89 2.66 46.25
N PRO A 5 32.35 1.75 45.36
CA PRO A 5 31.80 1.59 44.01
C PRO A 5 31.21 0.21 43.66
N LEU A 6 30.53 0.14 42.51
CA LEU A 6 30.07 -1.07 41.80
C LEU A 6 31.23 -1.96 41.30
N PRO A 7 31.15 -3.30 41.41
CA PRO A 7 32.06 -4.21 40.72
C PRO A 7 31.56 -4.58 39.33
N ARG A 8 32.48 -4.57 38.36
CA ARG A 8 32.37 -5.19 37.03
C ARG A 8 32.54 -6.71 37.16
N PHE A 9 31.67 -7.48 36.53
CA PHE A 9 31.94 -8.90 36.24
C PHE A 9 32.06 -9.12 34.73
N THR A 10 33.25 -9.54 34.32
CA THR A 10 33.61 -10.09 33.02
C THR A 10 33.64 -11.61 33.10
N GLY A 11 33.00 -12.31 32.16
CA GLY A 11 33.38 -13.66 31.72
C GLY A 11 32.67 -14.87 32.36
N MET A 12 31.75 -15.49 31.61
CA MET A 12 31.46 -16.94 31.57
C MET A 12 30.58 -17.21 30.35
N HIS A 13 31.16 -17.52 29.18
CA HIS A 13 31.47 -18.86 28.66
C HIS A 13 30.26 -19.71 28.23
N THR A 14 30.07 -19.77 26.91
CA THR A 14 30.07 -21.02 26.13
C THR A 14 29.46 -22.24 26.80
N ALA A 15 28.14 -22.40 26.62
CA ALA A 15 27.44 -23.67 26.79
C ALA A 15 26.33 -23.78 25.74
N ARG A 16 26.69 -24.14 24.50
CA ARG A 16 25.76 -24.64 23.45
C ARG A 16 26.48 -25.26 22.25
N PHE A 17 27.46 -26.12 22.51
CA PHE A 17 28.05 -27.04 21.52
C PHE A 17 28.37 -28.38 22.21
N HIS A 18 27.34 -29.12 22.65
CA HIS A 18 27.53 -30.48 23.17
C HIS A 18 26.29 -31.40 23.06
N ILE A 19 25.48 -31.22 22.02
CA ILE A 19 24.34 -32.11 21.71
C ILE A 19 24.47 -32.73 20.29
N ALA A 20 25.18 -32.08 19.37
CA ALA A 20 25.38 -32.59 18.01
C ALA A 20 26.47 -33.69 17.89
N GLU A 21 27.49 -33.66 18.74
CA GLU A 21 28.62 -34.63 18.66
C GLU A 21 28.23 -36.04 19.18
N THR A 22 27.34 -36.09 20.18
CA THR A 22 26.84 -37.35 20.76
C THR A 22 25.83 -38.06 19.86
N PHE A 23 25.12 -37.31 18.99
CA PHE A 23 24.14 -37.87 18.05
C PHE A 23 24.82 -38.50 16.83
N MET A 24 25.89 -37.89 16.32
CA MET A 24 26.58 -38.35 15.11
C MET A 24 27.45 -39.60 15.37
N ARG A 25 28.03 -39.75 16.57
CA ARG A 25 28.74 -40.98 16.96
C ARG A 25 27.80 -42.17 17.23
N ARG A 26 26.53 -41.95 17.63
CA ARG A 26 25.54 -43.01 17.85
C ARG A 26 24.93 -43.58 16.56
N LYS A 27 25.07 -42.90 15.42
CA LYS A 27 24.48 -43.28 14.11
C LYS A 27 25.50 -43.85 13.10
N GLY A 28 26.77 -44.00 13.49
CA GLY A 28 27.76 -44.76 12.72
C GLY A 28 28.33 -44.07 11.47
N TYR A 29 28.27 -42.75 11.37
CA TYR A 29 28.90 -42.02 10.27
C TYR A 29 30.35 -41.65 10.63
N GLY A 30 31.32 -42.22 9.91
CA GLY A 30 32.74 -41.92 10.07
C GLY A 30 33.19 -40.83 9.08
N VAL A 31 33.78 -39.74 9.58
CA VAL A 31 34.55 -38.77 8.78
C VAL A 31 35.71 -38.25 9.64
N GLU A 32 36.94 -38.45 9.17
CA GLU A 32 38.18 -37.89 9.75
C GLU A 32 38.46 -36.48 9.19
N PHE A 33 39.01 -35.58 10.01
CA PHE A 33 39.56 -34.30 9.58
C PHE A 33 41.04 -34.18 9.97
N PRO A 34 41.93 -33.64 9.10
CA PRO A 34 43.37 -33.66 9.30
C PRO A 34 43.90 -32.57 10.25
N ASP A 35 44.94 -32.93 11.01
CA ASP A 35 45.69 -32.11 11.96
C ASP A 35 46.61 -31.10 11.25
N ILE A 36 46.43 -29.79 11.48
CA ILE A 36 47.38 -28.74 11.08
C ILE A 36 47.98 -28.14 12.36
N LYS A 37 49.01 -28.83 12.88
CA LYS A 37 49.75 -28.40 14.08
C LYS A 37 51.28 -28.49 14.05
N PRO A 38 51.98 -28.54 12.90
CA PRO A 38 53.40 -28.21 12.91
C PRO A 38 53.78 -27.23 11.79
N LEU A 39 53.69 -25.92 12.06
CA LEU A 39 54.35 -24.87 11.26
C LEU A 39 54.79 -23.67 12.12
N LEU A 40 55.14 -23.94 13.38
CA LEU A 40 55.68 -22.95 14.32
C LEU A 40 56.97 -23.46 14.98
N SER A 41 58.05 -23.64 14.21
CA SER A 41 59.42 -23.59 14.77
C SER A 41 60.49 -23.71 13.68
N SER A 42 60.79 -22.62 12.96
CA SER A 42 62.17 -22.25 12.54
C SER A 42 62.16 -21.19 11.43
N ALA A 43 62.51 -19.94 11.76
CA ALA A 43 63.50 -19.15 11.00
C ALA A 43 63.57 -17.72 11.56
N ARG A 44 64.80 -17.23 11.68
CA ARG A 44 65.24 -16.05 12.42
C ARG A 44 64.92 -14.73 11.70
N HIS A 45 64.76 -13.70 12.52
CA HIS A 45 64.87 -12.25 12.26
C HIS A 45 65.18 -11.78 10.82
N ARG A 46 64.15 -11.18 10.20
CA ARG A 46 64.26 -9.85 9.58
C ARG A 46 63.05 -9.03 10.00
N THR A 47 63.30 -8.02 10.83
CA THR A 47 62.35 -6.97 11.18
C THR A 47 62.07 -6.14 9.93
N VAL A 48 61.04 -6.52 9.17
CA VAL A 48 60.37 -5.58 8.26
C VAL A 48 59.40 -4.78 9.13
N ARG A 49 59.74 -3.52 9.40
CA ARG A 49 58.79 -2.55 9.93
C ARG A 49 57.66 -2.42 8.90
N VAL A 50 56.53 -3.09 9.14
CA VAL A 50 55.27 -2.64 8.56
C VAL A 50 54.94 -1.37 9.31
N SER A 51 55.11 -0.22 8.64
CA SER A 51 54.63 1.04 9.17
C SER A 51 53.14 0.89 9.46
N GLU A 52 52.75 1.01 10.72
CA GLU A 52 51.40 1.46 11.07
C GLU A 52 51.22 2.83 10.44
N ARG A 53 50.80 2.87 9.17
CA ARG A 53 50.12 4.06 8.68
C ARG A 53 48.78 4.05 9.39
N PRO A 54 48.45 5.12 10.14
CA PRO A 54 47.08 5.33 10.58
C PRO A 54 46.21 5.20 9.33
N PHE A 55 45.06 4.55 9.46
CA PHE A 55 44.00 4.64 8.46
C PHE A 55 43.85 6.12 8.11
N GLU A 56 44.21 6.51 6.88
CA GLU A 56 44.00 7.88 6.42
C GLU A 56 42.54 8.18 6.66
N SER A 57 42.32 9.27 7.39
CA SER A 57 41.01 9.82 7.71
C SER A 57 40.09 9.65 6.51
N SER A 58 38.95 8.96 6.73
CA SER A 58 37.81 9.08 5.82
C SER A 58 37.65 10.56 5.48
N PRO A 59 37.38 10.94 4.21
CA PRO A 59 37.13 12.33 3.89
C PRO A 59 36.08 12.82 4.87
N GLU A 60 36.44 13.83 5.68
CA GLU A 60 35.52 14.41 6.65
C GLU A 60 34.20 14.63 5.93
N LEU A 61 33.16 13.92 6.39
CA LEU A 61 31.80 14.22 6.00
C LEU A 61 31.65 15.73 6.19
N PRO A 62 31.13 16.48 5.19
CA PRO A 62 30.96 17.91 5.33
C PRO A 62 30.25 18.18 6.65
N PRO A 63 30.66 19.22 7.40
CA PRO A 63 30.15 19.50 8.73
C PRO A 63 28.64 19.36 8.68
N THR A 64 28.12 18.50 9.55
CA THR A 64 26.69 18.24 9.71
C THR A 64 25.96 19.57 9.55
N LEU A 65 25.16 19.68 8.48
CA LEU A 65 24.28 20.83 8.30
C LEU A 65 23.65 21.10 9.66
N PRO A 66 23.72 22.34 10.18
CA PRO A 66 23.20 22.63 11.51
C PRO A 66 21.78 22.07 11.57
N MET A 67 21.48 21.32 12.63
CA MET A 67 20.16 20.74 12.93
C MET A 67 19.02 21.79 13.04
N SER A 68 19.27 23.04 12.61
CA SER A 68 18.37 24.18 12.72
C SER A 68 17.51 24.43 11.48
N VAL A 69 17.71 23.73 10.36
CA VAL A 69 16.72 23.74 9.27
C VAL A 69 15.76 22.57 9.49
N ARG A 70 14.83 22.72 10.44
CA ARG A 70 13.64 21.86 10.48
C ARG A 70 12.86 22.14 9.19
N TYR A 71 13.07 21.31 8.18
CA TYR A 71 12.16 21.29 7.04
C TYR A 71 10.76 20.99 7.59
N PRO A 72 9.73 21.78 7.24
CA PRO A 72 8.37 21.48 7.66
C PRO A 72 7.92 20.21 6.93
N LEU A 73 8.15 19.06 7.55
CA LEU A 73 7.64 17.78 7.07
C LEU A 73 6.17 17.67 7.43
N LEU A 74 5.39 17.05 6.55
CA LEU A 74 4.02 16.69 6.85
C LEU A 74 4.04 15.41 7.69
N ASN A 75 3.22 15.36 8.73
CA ASN A 75 2.98 14.13 9.46
C ASN A 75 2.37 13.08 8.53
N ARG A 76 2.93 11.88 8.54
CA ARG A 76 2.59 10.81 7.59
C ARG A 76 1.17 10.30 7.82
N GLU A 77 0.79 10.11 9.06
CA GLU A 77 -0.48 9.54 9.50
C GLU A 77 -1.62 10.50 9.14
N LEU A 78 -1.44 11.79 9.43
CA LEU A 78 -2.34 12.85 8.96
C LEU A 78 -2.39 12.92 7.42
N GLY A 79 -1.27 12.71 6.73
CA GLY A 79 -1.22 12.62 5.27
C GLY A 79 -2.08 11.49 4.70
N ILE A 80 -2.10 10.32 5.36
CA ILE A 80 -2.94 9.17 4.97
C ILE A 80 -4.42 9.46 5.25
N LEU A 81 -4.75 10.14 6.36
CA LEU A 81 -6.14 10.58 6.59
C LEU A 81 -6.59 11.59 5.53
N GLY A 82 -5.73 12.56 5.17
CA GLY A 82 -5.99 13.50 4.07
C GLY A 82 -6.14 12.81 2.71
N PHE A 83 -5.46 11.69 2.49
CA PHE A 83 -5.70 10.83 1.33
C PHE A 83 -7.11 10.22 1.37
N ASN A 84 -7.52 9.64 2.50
CA ASN A 84 -8.85 9.02 2.63
C ASN A 84 -9.99 10.04 2.55
N GLU A 85 -9.75 11.28 2.95
CA GLU A 85 -10.69 12.39 2.72
C GLU A 85 -10.92 12.66 1.23
N ARG A 86 -9.88 12.55 0.39
CA ARG A 86 -10.03 12.67 -1.07
C ARG A 86 -10.77 11.48 -1.67
N VAL A 87 -10.60 10.29 -1.10
CA VAL A 87 -11.38 9.10 -1.50
C VAL A 87 -12.85 9.31 -1.16
N LEU A 88 -13.18 9.77 0.06
CA LEU A 88 -14.55 10.08 0.44
C LEU A 88 -15.14 11.22 -0.40
N ALA A 89 -14.32 12.19 -0.81
CA ALA A 89 -14.77 13.27 -1.69
C ALA A 89 -15.30 12.78 -3.04
N GLN A 90 -14.88 11.61 -3.54
CA GLN A 90 -15.46 11.00 -4.74
C GLN A 90 -16.93 10.58 -4.52
N ALA A 91 -17.30 10.20 -3.29
CA ALA A 91 -18.69 9.91 -2.96
C ALA A 91 -19.57 11.18 -2.81
N ALA A 92 -18.95 12.34 -2.58
CA ALA A 92 -19.64 13.63 -2.58
C ALA A 92 -19.82 14.22 -3.99
N ASP A 93 -19.06 13.75 -4.98
CA ASP A 93 -19.10 14.30 -6.33
C ASP A 93 -20.36 13.84 -7.08
N PRO A 94 -21.26 14.77 -7.49
CA PRO A 94 -22.45 14.41 -8.25
C PRO A 94 -22.15 13.89 -9.66
N GLN A 95 -20.93 14.05 -10.18
CA GLN A 95 -20.52 13.47 -11.47
C GLN A 95 -20.16 11.99 -11.37
N VAL A 96 -19.99 11.47 -10.15
CA VAL A 96 -19.75 10.05 -9.92
C VAL A 96 -21.10 9.31 -9.88
N PRO A 97 -21.28 8.21 -10.64
CA PRO A 97 -22.53 7.45 -10.63
C PRO A 97 -22.91 6.95 -9.23
N LEU A 98 -24.20 6.85 -8.94
CA LEU A 98 -24.70 6.71 -7.57
C LEU A 98 -24.20 5.44 -6.84
N LEU A 99 -24.17 4.30 -7.52
CA LEU A 99 -23.64 3.06 -6.93
C LEU A 99 -22.12 3.13 -6.72
N GLU A 100 -21.41 3.92 -7.53
CA GLU A 100 -19.98 4.19 -7.34
C GLU A 100 -19.71 5.09 -6.14
N ARG A 101 -20.63 6.03 -5.84
CA ARG A 101 -20.56 6.85 -4.62
C ARG A 101 -20.67 5.98 -3.37
N LEU A 102 -21.59 5.01 -3.35
CA LEU A 102 -21.65 3.99 -2.29
C LEU A 102 -20.34 3.19 -2.22
N ARG A 103 -19.80 2.77 -3.37
CA ARG A 103 -18.52 2.05 -3.44
C ARG A 103 -17.37 2.87 -2.83
N PHE A 104 -17.26 4.17 -3.09
CA PHE A 104 -16.24 5.04 -2.50
C PHE A 104 -16.38 5.23 -0.98
N ILE A 105 -17.61 5.26 -0.46
CA ILE A 105 -17.86 5.21 1.00
C ILE A 105 -17.29 3.92 1.57
N CYS A 106 -17.59 2.76 0.96
CA CYS A 106 -17.08 1.47 1.41
C CYS A 106 -15.56 1.36 1.28
N ILE A 107 -14.95 1.89 0.21
CA ILE A 107 -13.49 1.94 0.02
C ILE A 107 -12.84 2.76 1.13
N THR A 108 -13.43 3.90 1.50
CA THR A 108 -12.94 4.72 2.61
C THR A 108 -12.96 3.92 3.93
N SER A 109 -14.03 3.16 4.19
CA SER A 109 -14.13 2.30 5.37
C SER A 109 -13.04 1.21 5.38
N SER A 110 -12.85 0.55 4.23
CA SER A 110 -11.81 -0.48 4.08
C SER A 110 -10.39 0.07 4.23
N ASN A 111 -10.12 1.27 3.73
CA ASN A 111 -8.80 1.89 3.90
C ASN A 111 -8.56 2.31 5.36
N LEU A 112 -9.60 2.77 6.05
CA LEU A 112 -9.51 3.11 7.47
C LEU A 112 -9.23 1.86 8.30
N ASP A 113 -9.84 0.72 7.96
CA ASP A 113 -9.51 -0.55 8.61
C ASP A 113 -8.00 -0.83 8.58
N GLU A 114 -7.38 -0.81 7.40
CA GLU A 114 -5.93 -1.01 7.26
C GLU A 114 -5.12 0.07 8.00
N PHE A 115 -5.58 1.33 7.97
CA PHE A 115 -4.95 2.41 8.72
C PHE A 115 -4.92 2.12 10.22
N PHE A 116 -6.02 1.62 10.79
CA PHE A 116 -6.05 1.26 12.20
C PHE A 116 -5.18 0.02 12.50
N GLU A 117 -5.32 -1.03 11.68
CA GLU A 117 -4.62 -2.31 11.87
C GLU A 117 -3.09 -2.19 11.84
N VAL A 118 -2.55 -1.21 11.11
CA VAL A 118 -1.11 -1.08 10.90
C VAL A 118 -0.56 0.25 11.44
N ARG A 119 -1.16 1.39 11.09
CA ARG A 119 -0.59 2.71 11.40
C ARG A 119 -0.92 3.14 12.81
N MET A 120 -2.19 3.04 13.21
CA MET A 120 -2.56 3.36 14.60
C MET A 120 -1.96 2.37 15.57
N ALA A 121 -1.98 1.07 15.26
CA ALA A 121 -1.29 0.05 16.03
C ALA A 121 0.19 0.42 16.25
N GLY A 122 0.95 0.66 15.19
CA GLY A 122 2.37 1.01 15.30
C GLY A 122 2.62 2.35 16.00
N LEU A 123 1.68 3.30 15.97
CA LEU A 123 1.78 4.55 16.73
C LEU A 123 1.53 4.32 18.23
N GLN A 124 0.53 3.53 18.59
CA GLN A 124 0.25 3.15 19.98
C GLN A 124 1.40 2.34 20.59
N GLU A 125 2.00 1.43 19.83
CA GLU A 125 3.17 0.67 20.28
C GLU A 125 4.39 1.58 20.49
N GLN A 126 4.66 2.52 19.58
CA GLN A 126 5.74 3.49 19.78
C GLN A 126 5.53 4.36 21.02
N ILE A 127 4.29 4.74 21.33
CA ILE A 127 3.95 5.48 22.54
C ILE A 127 4.24 4.64 23.78
N ARG A 128 3.89 3.35 23.76
CA ARG A 128 4.14 2.42 24.87
C ARG A 128 5.64 2.18 25.10
N ASP A 129 6.39 1.96 24.02
CA ASP A 129 7.80 1.58 24.09
C ASP A 129 8.72 2.78 24.35
N ASN A 130 8.37 3.96 23.80
CA ASN A 130 9.15 5.19 24.00
C ASN A 130 8.25 6.45 24.00
N PRO A 131 7.56 6.75 25.12
CA PRO A 131 6.62 7.86 25.21
C PRO A 131 7.21 9.24 24.89
N GLY A 132 8.53 9.42 25.10
CA GLY A 132 9.24 10.67 24.89
C GLY A 132 9.72 10.91 23.45
N ALA A 133 9.53 9.94 22.55
CA ALA A 133 9.98 10.07 21.18
C ALA A 133 9.20 11.15 20.41
N LEU A 134 9.87 11.71 19.40
CA LEU A 134 9.27 12.64 18.45
C LEU A 134 9.06 11.93 17.12
N THR A 135 7.96 12.29 16.46
CA THR A 135 7.72 12.00 15.06
C THR A 135 8.75 12.70 14.17
N PRO A 136 8.96 12.25 12.91
CA PRO A 136 9.90 12.89 11.98
C PRO A 136 9.60 14.38 11.71
N ASP A 137 8.35 14.80 11.82
CA ASP A 137 7.91 16.19 11.71
C ASP A 137 8.10 17.01 13.01
N GLY A 138 8.55 16.36 14.09
CA GLY A 138 8.95 16.99 15.34
C GLY A 138 7.83 17.14 16.38
N MET A 139 6.64 16.56 16.15
CA MET A 139 5.59 16.44 17.16
C MET A 139 5.91 15.32 18.16
N SER A 140 5.50 15.45 19.42
CA SER A 140 5.50 14.30 20.33
C SER A 140 4.53 13.23 19.82
N LEU A 141 4.84 11.96 20.07
CA LEU A 141 3.98 10.86 19.64
C LEU A 141 2.55 10.99 20.18
N GLN A 142 2.40 11.40 21.45
CA GLN A 142 1.08 11.61 22.05
C GLN A 142 0.28 12.72 21.35
N HIS A 143 0.93 13.83 20.99
CA HIS A 143 0.26 14.91 20.28
C HIS A 143 -0.14 14.49 18.86
N ALA A 144 0.74 13.76 18.16
CA ALA A 144 0.43 13.21 16.84
C ALA A 144 -0.77 12.23 16.93
N TYR A 145 -0.79 11.37 17.94
CA TYR A 145 -1.91 10.46 18.21
C TYR A 145 -3.23 11.20 18.41
N ASP A 146 -3.25 12.21 19.26
CA ASP A 146 -4.46 12.97 19.56
C ASP A 146 -5.03 13.66 18.31
N LEU A 147 -4.17 14.26 17.48
CA LEU A 147 -4.57 14.88 16.21
C LEU A 147 -5.10 13.84 15.21
N VAL A 148 -4.44 12.68 15.13
CA VAL A 148 -4.84 11.59 14.23
C VAL A 148 -6.21 11.03 14.63
N VAL A 149 -6.44 10.77 15.92
CA VAL A 149 -7.73 10.29 16.43
C VAL A 149 -8.83 11.31 16.13
N GLU A 150 -8.63 12.58 16.46
CA GLU A 150 -9.62 13.63 16.21
C GLU A 150 -9.96 13.74 14.71
N ARG A 151 -8.94 13.65 13.84
CA ARG A 151 -9.13 13.69 12.38
C ARG A 151 -9.84 12.44 11.86
N ALA A 152 -9.51 11.26 12.39
CA ALA A 152 -10.15 10.00 12.01
C ALA A 152 -11.62 9.96 12.46
N GLN A 153 -11.95 10.38 13.68
CA GLN A 153 -13.33 10.47 14.17
C GLN A 153 -14.18 11.41 13.30
N ARG A 154 -13.67 12.59 12.95
CA ARG A 154 -14.35 13.50 12.01
C ARG A 154 -14.57 12.87 10.64
N LEU A 155 -13.59 12.13 10.11
CA LEU A 155 -13.71 11.47 8.82
C LEU A 155 -14.78 10.36 8.85
N VAL A 156 -14.79 9.54 9.90
CA VAL A 156 -15.82 8.50 10.11
C VAL A 156 -17.19 9.15 10.26
N HIS A 157 -17.33 10.21 11.06
CA HIS A 157 -18.60 10.92 11.19
C HIS A 157 -19.11 11.42 9.82
N ARG A 158 -18.27 12.12 9.05
CA ARG A 158 -18.61 12.59 7.70
C ARG A 158 -18.99 11.47 6.74
N GLN A 159 -18.35 10.30 6.87
CA GLN A 159 -18.65 9.12 6.05
C GLN A 159 -20.07 8.63 6.30
N TYR A 160 -20.48 8.50 7.56
CA TYR A 160 -21.84 8.07 7.92
C TYR A 160 -22.89 9.14 7.59
N THR A 161 -22.61 10.42 7.85
CA THR A 161 -23.48 11.52 7.43
C THR A 161 -23.76 11.48 5.93
N MET A 162 -22.71 11.33 5.10
CA MET A 162 -22.87 11.24 3.65
C MET A 162 -23.67 10.02 3.20
N LEU A 163 -23.47 8.88 3.87
CA LEU A 163 -24.26 7.68 3.60
C LEU A 163 -25.75 7.93 3.87
N HIS A 164 -26.09 8.42 5.06
CA HIS A 164 -27.48 8.55 5.52
C HIS A 164 -28.23 9.75 4.92
N GLU A 165 -27.59 10.89 4.79
CA GLU A 165 -28.26 12.13 4.38
C GLU A 165 -28.20 12.34 2.86
N THR A 166 -27.34 11.61 2.13
CA THR A 166 -27.15 11.84 0.69
C THR A 166 -27.27 10.57 -0.15
N VAL A 167 -26.52 9.51 0.17
CA VAL A 167 -26.43 8.33 -0.72
C VAL A 167 -27.63 7.41 -0.58
N LEU A 168 -28.05 7.06 0.64
CA LEU A 168 -29.22 6.19 0.85
C LEU A 168 -30.53 6.81 0.33
N PRO A 169 -30.86 8.09 0.60
CA PRO A 169 -32.07 8.71 0.04
C PRO A 169 -32.06 8.79 -1.49
N ALA A 170 -30.90 9.02 -2.10
CA ALA A 170 -30.78 9.01 -3.55
C ALA A 170 -30.94 7.60 -4.14
N LEU A 171 -30.45 6.56 -3.44
CA LEU A 171 -30.62 5.17 -3.87
C LEU A 171 -32.09 4.75 -3.82
N GLU A 172 -32.81 5.17 -2.78
CA GLU A 172 -34.24 4.91 -2.63
C GLU A 172 -35.04 5.49 -3.80
N GLN A 173 -34.73 6.72 -4.23
CA GLN A 173 -35.37 7.35 -5.40
C GLN A 173 -35.14 6.56 -6.70
N GLU A 174 -34.04 5.82 -6.78
CA GLU A 174 -33.67 4.96 -7.92
C GLU A 174 -34.18 3.51 -7.78
N GLY A 175 -35.03 3.22 -6.79
CA GLY A 175 -35.61 1.89 -6.57
C GLY A 175 -34.71 0.91 -5.81
N ILE A 176 -33.63 1.41 -5.18
CA ILE A 176 -32.68 0.62 -4.39
C ILE A 176 -32.88 0.96 -2.91
N TYR A 177 -33.48 0.05 -2.16
CA TYR A 177 -33.94 0.33 -0.80
C TYR A 177 -33.37 -0.64 0.24
N PHE A 178 -33.05 -0.12 1.41
CA PHE A 178 -32.60 -0.89 2.57
C PHE A 178 -33.69 -0.88 3.64
N HIS A 179 -34.37 -2.01 3.81
CA HIS A 179 -35.44 -2.15 4.81
C HIS A 179 -34.85 -2.25 6.22
N ALA A 180 -35.27 -1.34 7.09
CA ALA A 180 -34.99 -1.42 8.52
C ALA A 180 -35.98 -2.35 9.24
N SER A 181 -35.61 -2.93 10.38
CA SER A 181 -36.46 -3.84 11.16
C SER A 181 -37.84 -3.25 11.49
N ASP A 182 -37.90 -1.93 11.66
CA ASP A 182 -39.09 -1.22 12.11
C ASP A 182 -40.01 -0.83 10.95
N SER A 183 -39.56 -1.05 9.71
CA SER A 183 -40.28 -0.70 8.48
C SER A 183 -41.04 -1.88 7.86
N TRP A 184 -40.94 -3.09 8.44
CA TRP A 184 -41.53 -4.29 7.85
C TRP A 184 -43.05 -4.37 8.05
N ASN A 185 -43.76 -4.64 6.96
CA ASN A 185 -45.16 -5.07 7.02
C ASN A 185 -45.29 -6.55 7.45
N ASP A 186 -46.52 -7.04 7.65
CA ASP A 186 -46.76 -8.40 8.16
C ASP A 186 -46.18 -9.50 7.25
N GLU A 187 -46.28 -9.35 5.92
CA GLU A 187 -45.73 -10.33 4.96
C GLU A 187 -44.20 -10.34 4.96
N GLN A 188 -43.59 -9.16 5.01
CA GLN A 188 -42.13 -8.99 5.09
C GLN A 188 -41.59 -9.51 6.41
N LEU A 189 -42.30 -9.28 7.52
CA LEU A 189 -41.94 -9.77 8.84
C LEU A 189 -41.96 -11.31 8.88
N GLU A 190 -42.99 -11.93 8.30
CA GLU A 190 -43.11 -13.39 8.23
C GLU A 190 -42.01 -14.00 7.35
N TRP A 191 -41.72 -13.39 6.19
CA TRP A 191 -40.57 -13.81 5.37
C TRP A 191 -39.26 -13.68 6.14
N ALA A 192 -39.04 -12.55 6.81
CA ALA A 192 -37.81 -12.31 7.55
C ALA A 192 -37.65 -13.27 8.74
N ARG A 193 -38.76 -13.61 9.40
CA ARG A 193 -38.79 -14.63 10.46
C ARG A 193 -38.37 -15.99 9.93
N ARG A 194 -38.97 -16.46 8.82
CA ARG A 194 -38.61 -17.75 8.20
C ARG A 194 -37.15 -17.78 7.79
N TYR A 195 -36.69 -16.74 7.09
CA TYR A 195 -35.29 -16.63 6.70
C TYR A 195 -34.35 -16.68 7.92
N PHE A 196 -34.72 -16.00 9.01
CA PHE A 196 -33.93 -16.06 10.24
C PHE A 196 -33.91 -17.47 10.84
N LEU A 197 -35.05 -18.15 10.97
CA LEU A 197 -35.13 -19.49 11.57
C LEU A 197 -34.44 -20.56 10.72
N ASP A 198 -34.58 -20.49 9.40
CA ASP A 198 -34.13 -21.54 8.49
C ASP A 198 -32.66 -21.36 8.09
N GLU A 199 -32.19 -20.12 7.86
CA GLU A 199 -30.86 -19.84 7.30
C GLU A 199 -29.87 -19.24 8.31
N LEU A 200 -30.35 -18.44 9.28
CA LEU A 200 -29.47 -17.70 10.21
C LEU A 200 -29.29 -18.42 11.55
N LEU A 201 -30.39 -18.75 12.23
CA LEU A 201 -30.42 -19.34 13.56
C LEU A 201 -29.55 -20.61 13.67
N PRO A 202 -29.56 -21.56 12.70
CA PRO A 202 -28.79 -22.81 12.83
C PRO A 202 -27.26 -22.60 12.85
N VAL A 203 -26.79 -21.45 12.34
CA VAL A 203 -25.36 -21.11 12.21
C VAL A 203 -24.92 -20.13 13.30
N LEU A 204 -25.87 -19.51 14.02
CA LEU A 204 -25.60 -18.56 15.09
C LEU A 204 -25.47 -19.29 16.43
N THR A 205 -24.37 -19.07 17.12
CA THR A 205 -24.15 -19.63 18.46
C THR A 205 -24.08 -18.48 19.48
N PRO A 206 -25.04 -18.40 20.42
CA PRO A 206 -24.99 -17.42 21.49
C PRO A 206 -24.01 -17.86 22.58
N ILE A 207 -23.25 -16.92 23.11
CA ILE A 207 -22.33 -17.12 24.23
C ILE A 207 -22.86 -16.32 25.41
N GLY A 208 -23.39 -17.00 26.42
CA GLY A 208 -23.78 -16.37 27.69
C GLY A 208 -22.54 -15.95 28.49
N LEU A 209 -22.53 -14.74 29.04
CA LEU A 209 -21.44 -14.26 29.87
C LEU A 209 -21.73 -14.53 31.34
N ASP A 210 -20.84 -15.28 32.00
CA ASP A 210 -20.89 -15.58 33.43
C ASP A 210 -19.45 -15.74 33.98
N PRO A 211 -19.22 -15.88 35.30
CA PRO A 211 -17.86 -16.04 35.83
C PRO A 211 -17.09 -17.26 35.30
N ALA A 212 -17.77 -18.29 34.82
CA ALA A 212 -17.16 -19.45 34.16
C ALA A 212 -16.99 -19.27 32.64
N HIS A 213 -17.77 -18.35 32.04
CA HIS A 213 -17.72 -17.99 30.62
C HIS A 213 -17.42 -16.48 30.49
N PRO A 214 -16.14 -16.07 30.63
CA PRO A 214 -15.75 -14.67 30.52
C PRO A 214 -15.95 -14.15 29.10
N PHE A 215 -15.79 -12.83 28.93
CA PHE A 215 -15.91 -12.18 27.63
C PHE A 215 -14.95 -12.84 26.62
N PRO A 216 -15.47 -13.40 25.50
CA PRO A 216 -14.66 -14.09 24.52
C PRO A 216 -13.80 -13.09 23.75
N ARG A 217 -12.57 -13.50 23.43
CA ARG A 217 -11.71 -12.72 22.54
C ARG A 217 -12.27 -12.72 21.13
N VAL A 218 -13.03 -11.68 20.78
CA VAL A 218 -13.66 -11.56 19.46
C VAL A 218 -12.62 -11.41 18.33
N LEU A 219 -12.91 -12.06 17.20
CA LEU A 219 -12.04 -12.05 16.03
C LEU A 219 -11.92 -10.65 15.41
N ASN A 220 -10.74 -10.32 14.89
CA ASN A 220 -10.52 -9.05 14.20
C ASN A 220 -11.51 -8.81 13.03
N LYS A 221 -12.12 -7.61 12.99
CA LYS A 221 -13.11 -7.15 11.99
C LYS A 221 -14.39 -8.00 11.88
N SER A 222 -14.64 -8.88 12.84
CA SER A 222 -15.91 -9.61 12.93
C SER A 222 -17.04 -8.68 13.38
N LEU A 223 -18.25 -8.94 12.87
CA LEU A 223 -19.47 -8.30 13.35
C LEU A 223 -20.00 -9.12 14.53
N ASN A 224 -20.18 -8.47 15.67
CA ASN A 224 -20.65 -9.09 16.89
C ASN A 224 -21.84 -8.31 17.43
N PHE A 225 -22.69 -9.00 18.19
CA PHE A 225 -23.82 -8.41 18.87
C PHE A 225 -23.67 -8.67 20.36
N VAL A 226 -23.78 -7.62 21.16
CA VAL A 226 -23.91 -7.72 22.61
C VAL A 226 -25.39 -7.58 22.96
N VAL A 227 -25.88 -8.58 23.68
CA VAL A 227 -27.30 -8.74 24.00
C VAL A 227 -27.45 -8.62 25.51
N GLU A 228 -28.23 -7.65 25.96
CA GLU A 228 -28.56 -7.51 27.37
C GLU A 228 -29.76 -8.40 27.69
N LEU A 229 -29.61 -9.22 28.71
CA LEU A 229 -30.56 -10.28 29.06
C LEU A 229 -31.11 -10.03 30.47
N GLU A 230 -32.35 -10.48 30.68
CA GLU A 230 -32.97 -10.57 32.00
C GLU A 230 -33.62 -11.95 32.14
N GLY A 231 -33.39 -12.59 33.27
CA GLY A 231 -33.96 -13.90 33.59
C GLY A 231 -32.96 -14.81 34.28
N ARG A 232 -33.35 -16.08 34.42
CA ARG A 232 -32.48 -17.15 34.89
C ARG A 232 -32.33 -18.20 33.81
N ASP A 233 -31.12 -18.68 33.62
CA ASP A 233 -30.87 -19.80 32.73
C ASP A 233 -31.40 -21.12 33.32
N ALA A 234 -31.32 -22.20 32.54
CA ALA A 234 -31.75 -23.54 32.98
C ALA A 234 -31.02 -24.06 34.23
N PHE A 235 -29.88 -23.45 34.60
CA PHE A 235 -29.09 -23.77 35.79
C PHE A 235 -29.37 -22.82 36.97
N GLY A 236 -30.36 -21.94 36.84
CA GLY A 236 -30.77 -20.99 37.88
C GLY A 236 -29.85 -19.76 38.02
N ARG A 237 -28.87 -19.58 37.12
CA ARG A 237 -27.93 -18.45 37.14
C ARG A 237 -28.57 -17.22 36.51
N GLN A 238 -28.26 -16.04 37.03
CA GLN A 238 -28.74 -14.80 36.41
C GLN A 238 -28.03 -14.56 35.07
N ALA A 239 -28.80 -14.58 33.99
CA ALA A 239 -28.29 -14.24 32.66
C ALA A 239 -28.41 -12.73 32.47
N VAL A 240 -27.27 -12.03 32.53
CA VAL A 240 -27.22 -10.56 32.41
C VAL A 240 -26.83 -10.12 31.00
N MET A 241 -25.98 -10.89 30.32
CA MET A 241 -25.46 -10.51 29.01
C MET A 241 -25.08 -11.74 28.19
N GLY A 242 -25.28 -11.64 26.88
CA GLY A 242 -24.81 -12.61 25.90
C GLY A 242 -24.09 -11.93 24.74
N ILE A 243 -23.26 -12.69 24.05
CA ILE A 243 -22.62 -12.26 22.81
C ILE A 243 -23.00 -13.22 21.70
N VAL A 244 -23.37 -12.66 20.56
CA VAL A 244 -23.58 -13.43 19.34
C VAL A 244 -22.55 -12.98 18.31
N GLN A 245 -21.66 -13.90 17.95
CA GLN A 245 -20.70 -13.65 16.89
C GLN A 245 -21.34 -14.09 15.58
N ALA A 246 -21.47 -13.18 14.61
CA ALA A 246 -22.02 -13.54 13.32
C ALA A 246 -20.92 -14.13 12.43
N PRO A 247 -20.98 -15.40 12.01
CA PRO A 247 -19.92 -16.06 11.24
C PRO A 247 -19.70 -15.45 9.86
N ARG A 248 -18.47 -15.53 9.34
CA ARG A 248 -18.12 -14.96 8.01
C ARG A 248 -18.91 -15.57 6.86
N ALA A 249 -19.37 -16.82 7.01
CA ALA A 249 -20.17 -17.53 6.02
C ALA A 249 -21.57 -16.90 5.81
N LEU A 250 -22.11 -16.21 6.83
CA LEU A 250 -23.45 -15.62 6.71
C LEU A 250 -23.45 -14.38 5.80
N PRO A 251 -24.45 -14.25 4.90
CA PRO A 251 -24.63 -13.06 4.10
C PRO A 251 -24.91 -11.85 5.00
N ARG A 252 -24.20 -10.74 4.75
CA ARG A 252 -24.37 -9.50 5.53
C ARG A 252 -25.45 -8.59 4.99
N VAL A 253 -25.76 -8.78 3.72
CA VAL A 253 -26.88 -8.15 3.03
C VAL A 253 -27.63 -9.29 2.36
N VAL A 254 -28.93 -9.34 2.58
CA VAL A 254 -29.86 -10.30 2.00
C VAL A 254 -30.79 -9.55 1.06
N ARG A 255 -31.02 -10.06 -0.14
CA ARG A 255 -32.00 -9.47 -1.06
C ARG A 255 -33.40 -9.92 -0.65
N MET A 256 -34.30 -8.97 -0.40
CA MET A 256 -35.70 -9.27 -0.16
C MET A 256 -36.38 -9.67 -1.49
N PRO A 257 -37.27 -10.68 -1.50
CA PRO A 257 -38.02 -11.04 -2.70
C PRO A 257 -38.74 -9.83 -3.30
N HIS A 258 -38.66 -9.68 -4.62
CA HIS A 258 -39.22 -8.52 -5.34
C HIS A 258 -40.71 -8.31 -5.02
N ALA A 259 -41.49 -9.39 -4.96
CA ALA A 259 -42.92 -9.35 -4.64
C ALA A 259 -43.22 -8.76 -3.25
N LEU A 260 -42.29 -8.89 -2.29
CA LEU A 260 -42.46 -8.42 -0.92
C LEU A 260 -41.85 -7.03 -0.70
N SER A 261 -40.77 -6.71 -1.43
CA SER A 261 -40.01 -5.48 -1.17
C SER A 261 -40.78 -4.20 -1.50
N GLY A 262 -41.64 -4.22 -2.52
CA GLY A 262 -42.20 -2.98 -3.09
C GLY A 262 -41.18 -2.10 -3.83
N PHE A 263 -39.92 -2.55 -3.93
CA PHE A 263 -38.83 -1.90 -4.64
C PHE A 263 -38.15 -2.93 -5.55
N GLU A 264 -37.61 -2.48 -6.69
CA GLU A 264 -36.92 -3.34 -7.65
C GLU A 264 -35.71 -4.06 -7.02
N HIS A 265 -34.99 -3.32 -6.18
CA HIS A 265 -33.80 -3.79 -5.46
C HIS A 265 -33.93 -3.53 -3.95
N GLY A 266 -34.71 -4.38 -3.28
CA GLY A 266 -34.82 -4.40 -1.82
C GLY A 266 -33.73 -5.22 -1.12
N PHE A 267 -33.13 -4.65 -0.08
CA PHE A 267 -32.12 -5.29 0.73
C PHE A 267 -32.45 -5.22 2.22
N VAL A 268 -32.01 -6.23 2.96
CA VAL A 268 -32.07 -6.29 4.43
C VAL A 268 -30.69 -6.59 4.98
N LEU A 269 -30.25 -5.82 5.96
CA LEU A 269 -28.97 -6.06 6.62
C LEU A 269 -29.10 -7.17 7.67
N LEU A 270 -28.03 -7.95 7.85
CA LEU A 270 -27.98 -8.95 8.92
C LEU A 270 -28.29 -8.34 10.30
N SER A 271 -27.85 -7.10 10.54
CA SER A 271 -28.15 -6.38 11.77
C SER A 271 -29.64 -6.23 12.03
N SER A 272 -30.46 -6.03 10.99
CA SER A 272 -31.91 -5.87 11.13
C SER A 272 -32.60 -7.19 11.53
N PHE A 273 -32.16 -8.32 10.96
CA PHE A 273 -32.61 -9.63 11.40
C PHE A 273 -32.25 -9.88 12.87
N MET A 274 -31.01 -9.57 13.26
CA MET A 274 -30.53 -9.75 14.63
C MET A 274 -31.30 -8.86 15.60
N GLN A 275 -31.47 -7.57 15.31
CA GLN A 275 -32.23 -6.65 16.15
C GLN A 275 -33.66 -7.14 16.40
N ARG A 276 -34.31 -7.73 15.39
CA ARG A 276 -35.70 -8.19 15.50
C ARG A 276 -35.85 -9.57 16.15
N PHE A 277 -34.97 -10.52 15.85
CA PHE A 277 -35.17 -11.94 16.16
C PHE A 277 -34.11 -12.56 17.07
N VAL A 278 -33.16 -11.78 17.60
CA VAL A 278 -32.14 -12.32 18.52
C VAL A 278 -32.74 -13.03 19.75
N GLY A 279 -33.97 -12.70 20.15
CA GLY A 279 -34.68 -13.38 21.24
C GLY A 279 -34.85 -14.88 21.03
N GLU A 280 -34.95 -15.34 19.78
CA GLU A 280 -35.07 -16.77 19.45
C GLU A 280 -33.79 -17.56 19.82
N LEU A 281 -32.64 -16.88 19.94
CA LEU A 281 -31.38 -17.50 20.42
C LEU A 281 -31.34 -17.68 21.95
N PHE A 282 -32.23 -17.02 22.69
CA PHE A 282 -32.23 -16.99 24.15
C PHE A 282 -33.61 -17.41 24.69
N PRO A 283 -34.02 -18.67 24.49
CA PRO A 283 -35.33 -19.14 24.91
C PRO A 283 -35.49 -18.98 26.42
N GLN A 284 -36.68 -18.52 26.84
CA GLN A 284 -37.06 -18.25 28.24
C GLN A 284 -36.31 -17.09 28.92
N LEU A 285 -35.49 -16.33 28.19
CA LEU A 285 -34.87 -15.09 28.67
C LEU A 285 -35.52 -13.88 27.98
N VAL A 286 -35.57 -12.77 28.70
CA VAL A 286 -36.05 -11.49 28.16
C VAL A 286 -34.85 -10.73 27.59
N VAL A 287 -34.89 -10.42 26.29
CA VAL A 287 -33.89 -9.56 25.65
C VAL A 287 -34.26 -8.09 25.88
N LYS A 288 -33.38 -7.33 26.54
CA LYS A 288 -33.56 -5.88 26.77
C LYS A 288 -33.05 -5.03 25.61
N SER A 289 -31.87 -5.38 25.10
CA SER A 289 -31.24 -4.64 24.02
C SER A 289 -30.31 -5.54 23.22
N CYS A 290 -30.14 -5.22 21.93
CA CYS A 290 -29.22 -5.90 21.02
C CYS A 290 -28.40 -4.84 20.30
N ASN A 291 -27.11 -4.75 20.64
CA ASN A 291 -26.23 -3.70 20.14
C ASN A 291 -25.11 -4.31 19.32
N GLN A 292 -24.88 -3.77 18.13
CA GLN A 292 -23.82 -4.24 17.25
C GLN A 292 -22.50 -3.57 17.59
N PHE A 293 -21.42 -4.35 17.56
CA PHE A 293 -20.08 -3.85 17.76
C PHE A 293 -19.06 -4.62 16.93
N ARG A 294 -17.92 -3.98 16.72
CA ARG A 294 -16.80 -4.52 15.99
C ARG A 294 -15.50 -4.01 16.58
N ILE A 295 -14.52 -4.91 16.70
CA ILE A 295 -13.17 -4.58 17.13
C ILE A 295 -12.22 -4.68 15.92
N THR A 296 -11.35 -3.68 15.78
CA THR A 296 -10.19 -3.74 14.89
C THR A 296 -8.94 -3.97 15.74
N ARG A 297 -8.06 -4.87 15.30
CA ARG A 297 -6.87 -5.31 16.04
C ARG A 297 -5.59 -5.13 15.23
N ASN A 298 -4.46 -4.94 15.90
CA ASN A 298 -3.14 -4.98 15.26
C ASN A 298 -3.01 -6.28 14.46
N SER A 299 -2.60 -6.17 13.20
CA SER A 299 -2.42 -7.30 12.29
C SER A 299 -0.96 -7.47 11.85
N GLU A 300 -0.02 -6.74 12.45
CA GLU A 300 1.42 -6.90 12.22
C GLU A 300 1.91 -8.20 12.86
N LEU A 301 2.57 -9.04 12.05
CA LEU A 301 3.22 -10.27 12.51
C LEU A 301 4.60 -9.90 13.05
N PHE A 302 4.87 -10.24 14.32
CA PHE A 302 6.20 -10.10 14.90
C PHE A 302 6.97 -11.38 14.67
N VAL A 303 8.05 -11.27 13.90
CA VAL A 303 8.95 -12.39 13.63
C VAL A 303 10.33 -11.91 14.04
N ASP A 304 10.93 -12.57 15.04
CA ASP A 304 12.27 -12.23 15.52
C ASP A 304 13.31 -12.62 14.47
N GLU A 305 13.77 -11.65 13.69
CA GLU A 305 14.71 -11.87 12.59
C GLU A 305 16.07 -12.42 13.07
N ASP A 306 16.43 -12.21 14.34
CA ASP A 306 17.73 -12.61 14.90
C ASP A 306 17.76 -14.09 15.38
N GLU A 307 16.60 -14.70 15.65
CA GLU A 307 16.50 -16.06 16.24
C GLU A 307 16.10 -17.17 15.23
N ILE A 308 15.88 -16.85 13.96
CA ILE A 308 15.20 -17.77 13.03
C ILE A 308 16.13 -18.36 11.95
N THR A 309 16.18 -19.69 11.91
CA THR A 309 16.84 -20.44 10.81
C THR A 309 15.93 -20.66 9.60
N ASN A 310 14.59 -20.61 9.77
CA ASN A 310 13.61 -20.80 8.69
C ASN A 310 12.38 -19.87 8.84
N LEU A 311 12.36 -18.79 8.04
CA LEU A 311 11.32 -17.77 8.05
C LEU A 311 9.91 -18.32 7.81
N ARG A 312 9.77 -19.35 6.95
CA ARG A 312 8.48 -19.95 6.62
C ARG A 312 7.82 -20.59 7.84
N VAL A 313 8.59 -21.37 8.60
CA VAL A 313 8.08 -22.10 9.78
C VAL A 313 7.66 -21.13 10.87
N ALA A 314 8.45 -20.08 11.10
CA ALA A 314 8.11 -19.05 12.07
C ALA A 314 6.81 -18.32 11.69
N LEU A 315 6.67 -17.91 10.43
CA LEU A 315 5.44 -17.25 9.96
C LEU A 315 4.21 -18.15 10.08
N GLN A 316 4.32 -19.45 9.76
CA GLN A 316 3.22 -20.40 9.93
C GLN A 316 2.72 -20.48 11.38
N GLY A 317 3.62 -20.36 12.36
CA GLY A 317 3.26 -20.35 13.78
C GLY A 317 2.50 -19.09 14.22
N GLU A 318 2.83 -17.93 13.65
CA GLU A 318 2.25 -16.63 14.02
C GLU A 318 0.94 -16.29 13.27
N LEU A 319 0.66 -16.95 12.14
CA LEU A 319 -0.54 -16.70 11.33
C LEU A 319 -1.88 -16.79 12.12
N PRO A 320 -2.11 -17.80 12.97
CA PRO A 320 -3.34 -17.87 13.78
C PRO A 320 -3.45 -16.72 14.79
N ALA A 321 -2.32 -16.28 15.36
CA ALA A 321 -2.25 -15.23 16.36
C ALA A 321 -2.60 -13.84 15.78
N ARG A 322 -2.44 -13.64 14.46
CA ARG A 322 -2.81 -12.39 13.75
C ARG A 322 -4.23 -11.92 14.03
N HIS A 323 -5.19 -12.83 14.13
CA HIS A 323 -6.59 -12.47 14.40
C HIS A 323 -6.83 -12.04 15.84
N LEU A 324 -5.85 -12.24 16.70
CA LEU A 324 -5.85 -12.01 18.14
C LEU A 324 -4.78 -10.97 18.52
N GLY A 325 -4.47 -10.00 17.67
CA GLY A 325 -3.62 -8.87 18.07
C GLY A 325 -4.27 -7.96 19.13
N ASN A 326 -3.51 -6.97 19.61
CA ASN A 326 -4.04 -5.95 20.52
C ASN A 326 -5.17 -5.16 19.86
N ALA A 327 -6.22 -4.82 20.62
CA ALA A 327 -7.29 -3.99 20.09
C ALA A 327 -6.78 -2.57 19.85
N VAL A 328 -7.24 -1.93 18.78
CA VAL A 328 -6.82 -0.57 18.40
C VAL A 328 -8.00 0.36 18.12
N ARG A 329 -9.19 -0.20 17.90
CA ARG A 329 -10.42 0.55 17.64
C ARG A 329 -11.64 -0.28 17.98
N LEU A 330 -12.57 0.33 18.70
CA LEU A 330 -13.92 -0.17 18.93
C LEU A 330 -14.91 0.65 18.08
N GLU A 331 -15.72 -0.02 17.29
CA GLU A 331 -16.83 0.60 16.55
C GLU A 331 -18.15 0.04 17.09
N VAL A 332 -19.08 0.92 17.47
CA VAL A 332 -20.39 0.57 18.05
C VAL A 332 -21.48 1.40 17.40
N SER A 333 -22.70 0.89 17.33
CA SER A 333 -23.83 1.70 16.88
C SER A 333 -24.12 2.83 17.88
N ALA A 334 -24.56 3.99 17.37
CA ALA A 334 -24.73 5.21 18.16
C ALA A 334 -25.76 5.06 19.29
N ASP A 335 -26.77 4.21 19.11
CA ASP A 335 -27.80 3.85 20.07
C ASP A 335 -27.30 2.94 21.22
N THR A 336 -26.07 2.42 21.13
CA THR A 336 -25.51 1.54 22.18
C THR A 336 -25.46 2.26 23.53
N PRO A 337 -26.08 1.69 24.59
CA PRO A 337 -26.05 2.26 25.94
C PRO A 337 -24.63 2.45 26.49
N LEU A 338 -24.40 3.54 27.22
CA LEU A 338 -23.07 3.91 27.72
C LEU A 338 -22.45 2.86 28.65
N HIS A 339 -23.24 2.14 29.44
CA HIS A 339 -22.71 1.07 30.31
C HIS A 339 -22.19 -0.12 29.50
N ILE A 340 -22.83 -0.44 28.37
CA ILE A 340 -22.34 -1.46 27.43
C ILE A 340 -21.06 -0.98 26.75
N VAL A 341 -21.01 0.28 26.31
CA VAL A 341 -19.79 0.85 25.71
C VAL A 341 -18.61 0.77 26.69
N ARG A 342 -18.80 1.17 27.95
CA ARG A 342 -17.76 1.09 28.99
C ARG A 342 -17.27 -0.33 29.19
N ARG A 343 -18.20 -1.29 29.30
CA ARG A 343 -17.84 -2.70 29.41
C ARG A 343 -17.03 -3.17 28.20
N LEU A 344 -17.45 -2.85 26.98
CA LEU A 344 -16.70 -3.22 25.77
C LEU A 344 -15.30 -2.58 25.72
N LEU A 345 -15.15 -1.35 26.21
CA LEU A 345 -13.85 -0.68 26.31
C LEU A 345 -12.94 -1.34 27.34
N GLU A 346 -13.46 -1.68 28.52
CA GLU A 346 -12.73 -2.41 29.57
C GLU A 346 -12.25 -3.77 29.06
N GLU A 347 -13.13 -4.57 28.47
CA GLU A 347 -12.83 -5.92 27.95
C GLU A 347 -11.89 -5.89 26.73
N SER A 348 -11.76 -4.74 26.06
CA SER A 348 -10.86 -4.56 24.93
C SER A 348 -9.59 -3.78 25.25
N GLU A 349 -9.41 -3.34 26.50
CA GLU A 349 -8.28 -2.51 26.95
C GLU A 349 -8.13 -1.22 26.12
N LEU A 350 -9.26 -0.60 25.76
CA LEU A 350 -9.32 0.61 24.94
C LEU A 350 -9.81 1.82 25.73
N GLY A 351 -9.34 3.02 25.34
CA GLY A 351 -9.84 4.27 25.90
C GLY A 351 -11.04 4.85 25.14
N ASP A 352 -11.70 5.85 25.73
CA ASP A 352 -12.84 6.54 25.09
C ASP A 352 -12.50 7.11 23.70
N LYS A 353 -11.25 7.55 23.51
CA LYS A 353 -10.72 8.08 22.24
C LYS A 353 -10.72 7.04 21.11
N ASP A 354 -10.70 5.76 21.46
CA ASP A 354 -10.61 4.63 20.51
C ASP A 354 -12.01 4.07 20.16
N CYS A 355 -13.05 4.64 20.76
CA CYS A 355 -14.45 4.31 20.50
C CYS A 355 -15.04 5.19 19.40
N TYR A 356 -15.58 4.54 18.38
CA TYR A 356 -16.24 5.17 17.23
C TYR A 356 -17.72 4.80 17.28
N ARG A 357 -18.53 5.74 17.78
CA ARG A 357 -19.99 5.61 17.80
C ARG A 357 -20.55 6.05 16.45
N VAL A 358 -21.11 5.11 15.70
CA VAL A 358 -21.54 5.33 14.32
C VAL A 358 -23.05 5.31 14.18
N ALA A 359 -23.60 6.28 13.43
CA ALA A 359 -25.03 6.36 13.17
C ALA A 359 -25.38 5.41 12.03
N GLY A 360 -25.65 4.13 12.32
CA GLY A 360 -25.99 3.11 11.32
C GLY A 360 -25.39 1.73 11.63
N SER A 361 -25.32 0.87 10.61
CA SER A 361 -24.65 -0.44 10.73
C SER A 361 -23.15 -0.28 10.88
N VAL A 362 -22.54 -0.99 11.84
CA VAL A 362 -21.07 -1.06 11.90
C VAL A 362 -20.56 -1.83 10.67
N ASN A 363 -19.33 -1.54 10.25
CA ASN A 363 -18.67 -2.19 9.11
C ASN A 363 -19.31 -1.92 7.73
N LEU A 364 -19.24 -0.66 7.28
CA LEU A 364 -19.70 -0.26 5.94
C LEU A 364 -19.00 -0.99 4.78
N VAL A 365 -17.86 -1.65 4.99
CA VAL A 365 -17.20 -2.48 3.97
C VAL A 365 -18.13 -3.56 3.42
N ARG A 366 -19.10 -4.03 4.23
CA ARG A 366 -20.07 -5.06 3.82
C ARG A 366 -21.02 -4.59 2.73
N LEU A 367 -21.20 -3.29 2.55
CA LEU A 367 -22.03 -2.73 1.48
C LEU A 367 -21.29 -2.71 0.12
N MET A 368 -20.01 -3.07 0.08
CA MET A 368 -19.21 -3.05 -1.15
C MET A 368 -19.72 -4.01 -2.23
N GLN A 369 -20.50 -5.03 -1.86
CA GLN A 369 -21.12 -5.97 -2.81
C GLN A 369 -22.39 -5.42 -3.47
N ILE A 370 -23.03 -4.38 -2.90
CA ILE A 370 -24.32 -3.86 -3.40
C ILE A 370 -24.24 -3.42 -4.87
N PRO A 371 -23.22 -2.65 -5.31
CA PRO A 371 -23.10 -2.27 -6.71
C PRO A 371 -23.02 -3.46 -7.67
N ASP A 372 -22.57 -4.64 -7.23
CA ASP A 372 -22.47 -5.83 -8.07
C ASP A 372 -23.79 -6.64 -8.07
N LEU A 373 -24.60 -6.53 -7.01
CA LEU A 373 -25.92 -7.18 -6.89
C LEU A 373 -27.06 -6.44 -7.61
N VAL A 374 -26.86 -5.16 -7.94
CA VAL A 374 -27.87 -4.30 -8.59
C VAL A 374 -27.58 -4.19 -10.08
N ASP A 375 -28.47 -4.64 -10.95
CA ASP A 375 -28.29 -4.58 -12.41
C ASP A 375 -28.76 -3.25 -13.02
N ARG A 376 -28.09 -2.15 -12.63
CA ARG A 376 -28.36 -0.79 -13.12
C ARG A 376 -27.08 -0.16 -13.69
N PRO A 377 -26.76 -0.37 -14.97
CA PRO A 377 -25.51 0.12 -15.57
C PRO A 377 -25.45 1.65 -15.66
N ASP A 378 -26.59 2.32 -15.70
CA ASP A 378 -26.73 3.78 -15.68
C ASP A 378 -26.26 4.41 -14.34
N LEU A 379 -26.30 3.64 -13.25
CA LEU A 379 -25.83 4.06 -11.93
C LEU A 379 -24.38 3.66 -11.63
N LYS A 380 -23.66 3.10 -12.62
CA LYS A 380 -22.27 2.62 -12.49
C LYS A 380 -21.35 3.32 -13.48
N PHE A 381 -20.03 3.18 -13.28
CA PHE A 381 -19.09 3.57 -14.34
C PHE A 381 -19.31 2.71 -15.58
N THR A 382 -19.21 3.32 -16.77
CA THR A 382 -19.23 2.56 -18.03
C THR A 382 -18.10 1.54 -18.02
N PRO A 383 -18.40 0.24 -18.21
CA PRO A 383 -17.37 -0.79 -18.27
C PRO A 383 -16.30 -0.45 -19.29
N PHE A 384 -15.04 -0.58 -18.90
CA PHE A 384 -13.91 -0.38 -19.79
C PHE A 384 -13.34 -1.74 -20.21
N THR A 385 -13.26 -1.99 -21.52
CA THR A 385 -12.61 -3.18 -22.07
C THR A 385 -11.18 -2.83 -22.46
N ALA A 386 -10.22 -3.50 -21.81
CA ALA A 386 -8.81 -3.31 -22.09
C ALA A 386 -8.45 -3.79 -23.50
N SER A 387 -7.60 -3.03 -24.19
CA SER A 387 -7.14 -3.38 -25.54
C SER A 387 -5.83 -4.16 -25.52
N THR A 388 -5.56 -4.92 -26.58
CA THR A 388 -4.24 -5.52 -26.82
C THR A 388 -3.51 -4.70 -27.90
N PRO A 389 -2.24 -4.29 -27.68
CA PRO A 389 -1.45 -3.58 -28.69
C PRO A 389 -1.37 -4.34 -30.03
N ALA A 390 -1.46 -3.62 -31.15
CA ALA A 390 -1.44 -4.23 -32.49
C ALA A 390 -0.14 -5.00 -32.78
N VAL A 391 0.99 -4.53 -32.24
CA VAL A 391 2.30 -5.21 -32.35
C VAL A 391 2.24 -6.61 -31.76
N ILE A 392 1.49 -6.80 -30.67
CA ILE A 392 1.28 -8.12 -30.06
C ILE A 392 0.27 -8.93 -30.87
N ALA A 393 -0.87 -8.33 -31.23
CA ALA A 393 -1.95 -9.03 -31.91
C ALA A 393 -1.55 -9.58 -33.30
N ASN A 394 -0.62 -8.91 -33.98
CA ASN A 394 -0.15 -9.30 -35.31
C ASN A 394 1.09 -10.18 -35.29
N ALA A 395 1.72 -10.40 -34.13
CA ALA A 395 2.92 -11.21 -34.02
C ALA A 395 2.55 -12.71 -33.92
N PRO A 396 3.31 -13.61 -34.58
CA PRO A 396 3.08 -15.05 -34.47
C PRO A 396 3.27 -15.57 -33.04
N THR A 397 4.27 -15.04 -32.32
CA THR A 397 4.54 -15.37 -30.92
C THR A 397 4.87 -14.12 -30.12
N MET A 398 4.77 -14.21 -28.79
CA MET A 398 5.18 -13.11 -27.90
C MET A 398 6.67 -12.80 -28.01
N PHE A 399 7.50 -13.81 -28.27
CA PHE A 399 8.93 -13.63 -28.46
C PHE A 399 9.24 -12.84 -29.74
N ASP A 400 8.53 -13.11 -30.83
CA ASP A 400 8.69 -12.37 -32.10
C ASP A 400 8.25 -10.91 -31.94
N ALA A 401 7.18 -10.66 -31.17
CA ALA A 401 6.72 -9.31 -30.85
C ALA A 401 7.80 -8.51 -30.11
N ILE A 402 8.43 -9.11 -29.09
CA ILE A 402 9.50 -8.48 -28.29
C ILE A 402 10.79 -8.32 -29.10
N ASP A 403 11.08 -9.27 -29.99
CA ASP A 403 12.26 -9.21 -30.86
C ASP A 403 12.15 -8.09 -31.91
N ALA A 404 10.94 -7.74 -32.34
CA ALA A 404 10.69 -6.62 -33.23
C ALA A 404 10.91 -5.24 -32.55
N GLY A 405 10.75 -5.16 -31.22
CA GLY A 405 11.02 -3.97 -30.44
C GLY A 405 10.45 -4.02 -29.03
N ASP A 406 10.90 -3.10 -28.17
CA ASP A 406 10.38 -2.99 -26.80
C ASP A 406 8.88 -2.67 -26.79
N ILE A 407 8.15 -3.34 -25.89
CA ILE A 407 6.71 -3.17 -25.74
C ILE A 407 6.42 -2.63 -24.35
N LEU A 408 5.77 -1.47 -24.29
CA LEU A 408 5.27 -0.89 -23.04
C LEU A 408 3.76 -1.09 -22.95
N LEU A 409 3.30 -1.78 -21.92
CA LEU A 409 1.90 -1.95 -21.57
C LEU A 409 1.52 -0.93 -20.49
N HIS A 410 0.35 -0.31 -20.62
CA HIS A 410 -0.24 0.61 -19.67
C HIS A 410 -1.58 0.08 -19.17
N HIS A 411 -1.56 -0.63 -18.06
CA HIS A 411 -2.74 -1.14 -17.37
C HIS A 411 -3.51 0.01 -16.69
N PRO A 412 -4.83 -0.08 -16.51
CA PRO A 412 -5.72 -1.15 -17.02
C PRO A 412 -6.14 -0.92 -18.48
N TYR A 413 -5.62 0.12 -19.15
CA TYR A 413 -6.02 0.51 -20.50
C TYR A 413 -5.66 -0.55 -21.54
N GLU A 414 -4.48 -1.14 -21.36
CA GLU A 414 -4.01 -2.30 -22.09
C GLU A 414 -4.11 -3.55 -21.21
N SER A 415 -4.49 -4.66 -21.84
CA SER A 415 -4.75 -5.91 -21.15
C SER A 415 -3.48 -6.44 -20.48
N PHE A 416 -3.64 -7.05 -19.30
CA PHE A 416 -2.57 -7.82 -18.65
C PHE A 416 -2.36 -9.20 -19.29
N GLN A 417 -3.31 -9.64 -20.12
CA GLN A 417 -3.31 -10.95 -20.76
C GLN A 417 -2.00 -11.27 -21.51
N PRO A 418 -1.37 -10.35 -22.26
CA PRO A 418 -0.10 -10.65 -22.95
C PRO A 418 1.05 -11.03 -22.01
N VAL A 419 1.07 -10.51 -20.77
CA VAL A 419 2.09 -10.90 -19.78
C VAL A 419 1.91 -12.35 -19.37
N LEU A 420 0.65 -12.79 -19.19
CA LEU A 420 0.32 -14.17 -18.90
C LEU A 420 0.61 -15.09 -20.10
N GLU A 421 0.25 -14.66 -21.32
CA GLU A 421 0.51 -15.40 -22.55
C GLU A 421 2.01 -15.61 -22.79
N LEU A 422 2.84 -14.60 -22.53
CA LEU A 422 4.30 -14.73 -22.61
C LEU A 422 4.80 -15.85 -21.69
N LEU A 423 4.32 -15.91 -20.45
CA LEU A 423 4.71 -16.96 -19.51
C LEU A 423 4.18 -18.34 -19.91
N GLN A 424 2.94 -18.43 -20.38
CA GLN A 424 2.34 -19.68 -20.85
C GLN A 424 3.07 -20.23 -22.09
N GLN A 425 3.41 -19.36 -23.05
CA GLN A 425 4.24 -19.72 -24.19
C GLN A 425 5.62 -20.17 -23.72
N ALA A 426 6.24 -19.45 -22.77
CA ALA A 426 7.53 -19.82 -22.21
C ALA A 426 7.50 -21.17 -21.47
N ALA A 427 6.41 -21.52 -20.80
CA ALA A 427 6.25 -22.80 -20.13
C ALA A 427 6.23 -23.99 -21.11
N ARG A 428 5.68 -23.78 -22.31
CA ARG A 428 5.48 -24.82 -23.34
C ARG A 428 6.60 -24.90 -24.38
N ASP A 429 7.28 -23.79 -24.68
CA ASP A 429 8.32 -23.76 -25.70
C ASP A 429 9.51 -24.66 -25.28
N PRO A 430 9.87 -25.69 -26.06
CA PRO A 430 11.00 -26.57 -25.77
C PRO A 430 12.36 -25.85 -25.85
N SER A 431 12.40 -24.68 -26.48
CA SER A 431 13.61 -23.85 -26.61
C SER A 431 13.85 -23.02 -25.35
N VAL A 432 12.87 -22.86 -24.47
CA VAL A 432 13.04 -22.15 -23.19
C VAL A 432 13.74 -23.06 -22.20
N VAL A 433 14.84 -22.58 -21.63
CA VAL A 433 15.68 -23.34 -20.71
C VAL A 433 15.46 -22.95 -19.24
N ALA A 434 15.14 -21.67 -18.98
CA ALA A 434 14.97 -21.18 -17.62
C ALA A 434 13.94 -20.04 -17.53
N ILE A 435 13.24 -19.97 -16.41
CA ILE A 435 12.31 -18.89 -16.07
C ILE A 435 12.61 -18.44 -14.63
N LYS A 436 12.84 -17.14 -14.44
CA LYS A 436 13.00 -16.53 -13.11
C LYS A 436 11.92 -15.48 -12.88
N GLN A 437 11.26 -15.51 -11.73
CA GLN A 437 10.18 -14.56 -11.45
C GLN A 437 10.11 -14.16 -9.98
N THR A 438 9.83 -12.88 -9.72
CA THR A 438 9.52 -12.35 -8.39
C THR A 438 8.02 -12.40 -8.12
N ILE A 439 7.63 -12.80 -6.92
CA ILE A 439 6.26 -12.94 -6.48
C ILE A 439 6.08 -12.20 -5.15
N TYR A 440 5.34 -11.09 -5.22
CA TYR A 440 5.02 -10.28 -4.04
C TYR A 440 3.65 -10.65 -3.47
N ARG A 441 2.61 -10.66 -4.29
CA ARG A 441 1.24 -11.01 -3.91
C ARG A 441 0.56 -11.76 -5.05
N THR A 442 -0.13 -12.85 -4.73
CA THR A 442 -0.95 -13.61 -5.68
C THR A 442 -2.24 -14.04 -5.03
N GLY A 443 -3.31 -14.11 -5.83
CA GLY A 443 -4.57 -14.68 -5.40
C GLY A 443 -4.44 -16.17 -5.08
N THR A 444 -5.47 -16.73 -4.44
CA THR A 444 -5.60 -18.16 -4.16
C THR A 444 -5.63 -18.99 -5.45
N ASP A 445 -6.23 -18.45 -6.51
CA ASP A 445 -6.22 -19.02 -7.85
C ASP A 445 -5.41 -18.09 -8.76
N SER A 446 -4.29 -18.59 -9.28
CA SER A 446 -3.37 -17.78 -10.08
C SER A 446 -2.93 -18.55 -11.33
N PRO A 447 -3.47 -18.21 -12.52
CA PRO A 447 -3.04 -18.80 -13.79
C PRO A 447 -1.53 -18.65 -14.06
N LEU A 448 -0.91 -17.67 -13.41
CA LEU A 448 0.53 -17.44 -13.47
C LEU A 448 1.31 -18.49 -12.68
N MET A 449 0.81 -18.88 -11.51
CA MET A 449 1.40 -19.97 -10.73
C MET A 449 1.24 -21.30 -11.46
N ASP A 450 0.08 -21.53 -12.07
CA ASP A 450 -0.16 -22.72 -12.90
C ASP A 450 0.85 -22.81 -14.05
N ALA A 451 1.11 -21.69 -14.74
CA ALA A 451 2.09 -21.64 -15.82
C ALA A 451 3.54 -21.88 -15.34
N LEU A 452 3.92 -21.38 -14.16
CA LEU A 452 5.22 -21.67 -13.55
C LEU A 452 5.35 -23.15 -13.16
N MET A 453 4.30 -23.74 -12.60
CA MET A 453 4.27 -25.18 -12.29
C MET A 453 4.34 -26.03 -13.56
N GLU A 454 3.63 -25.65 -14.62
CA GLU A 454 3.71 -26.28 -15.94
C GLU A 454 5.14 -26.20 -16.50
N ALA A 455 5.80 -25.05 -16.40
CA ALA A 455 7.18 -24.87 -16.85
C ALA A 455 8.16 -25.82 -16.12
N ALA A 456 8.04 -25.92 -14.79
CA ALA A 456 8.87 -26.81 -13.98
C ALA A 456 8.65 -28.29 -14.35
N ARG A 457 7.38 -28.71 -14.51
CA ARG A 457 7.04 -30.07 -14.97
C ARG A 457 7.58 -30.38 -16.36
N ASN A 458 7.66 -29.37 -17.23
CA ASN A 458 8.27 -29.47 -18.56
C ASN A 458 9.82 -29.43 -18.54
N GLY A 459 10.45 -29.59 -17.37
CA GLY A 459 11.91 -29.72 -17.21
C GLY A 459 12.68 -28.42 -17.34
N LYS A 460 12.01 -27.26 -17.26
CA LYS A 460 12.66 -25.94 -17.31
C LYS A 460 13.20 -25.57 -15.93
N GLU A 461 14.32 -24.87 -15.88
CA GLU A 461 14.85 -24.35 -14.62
C GLU A 461 14.00 -23.16 -14.15
N VAL A 462 13.08 -23.41 -13.24
CA VAL A 462 12.19 -22.37 -12.68
C VAL A 462 12.74 -21.89 -11.35
N THR A 463 13.04 -20.60 -11.24
CA THR A 463 13.42 -19.93 -9.98
C THR A 463 12.37 -18.90 -9.60
N VAL A 464 11.85 -18.98 -8.38
CA VAL A 464 10.83 -18.06 -7.89
C VAL A 464 11.30 -17.38 -6.61
N VAL A 465 11.30 -16.04 -6.59
CA VAL A 465 11.57 -15.26 -5.38
C VAL A 465 10.24 -14.85 -4.76
N VAL A 466 9.87 -15.44 -3.62
CA VAL A 466 8.59 -15.20 -2.94
C VAL A 466 8.80 -14.30 -1.73
N GLU A 467 8.07 -13.19 -1.67
CA GLU A 467 8.01 -12.32 -0.50
C GLU A 467 6.99 -12.85 0.51
N LEU A 468 7.45 -13.57 1.54
CA LEU A 468 6.56 -14.13 2.56
C LEU A 468 5.98 -13.06 3.49
N LEU A 469 6.63 -11.90 3.66
CA LEU A 469 6.17 -10.80 4.51
C LEU A 469 5.32 -9.79 3.73
N ALA A 470 4.74 -10.22 2.61
CA ALA A 470 3.75 -9.47 1.88
C ALA A 470 2.46 -9.41 2.67
N ARG A 471 2.09 -8.19 3.09
CA ARG A 471 1.01 -7.96 4.04
C ARG A 471 -0.30 -8.55 3.57
N PHE A 472 -0.98 -9.30 4.43
CA PHE A 472 -2.27 -9.96 4.22
C PHE A 472 -2.31 -11.11 3.22
N ASP A 473 -1.19 -11.41 2.54
CA ASP A 473 -1.07 -12.48 1.55
C ASP A 473 -0.11 -13.59 2.03
N GLU A 474 0.30 -13.55 3.30
CA GLU A 474 1.35 -14.42 3.85
C GLU A 474 0.97 -15.90 3.73
N GLU A 475 -0.25 -16.26 4.12
CA GLU A 475 -0.78 -17.63 4.05
C GLU A 475 -0.82 -18.15 2.61
N THR A 476 -1.32 -17.34 1.68
CA THR A 476 -1.38 -17.68 0.25
C THR A 476 0.02 -17.87 -0.35
N ASN A 477 0.97 -16.99 0.00
CA ASN A 477 2.35 -17.07 -0.49
C ASN A 477 3.08 -18.31 0.07
N ILE A 478 2.83 -18.68 1.33
CA ILE A 478 3.35 -19.91 1.94
C ILE A 478 2.84 -21.14 1.20
N ASN A 479 1.53 -21.19 0.91
CA ASN A 479 0.93 -22.31 0.18
C ASN A 479 1.49 -22.44 -1.24
N TRP A 480 1.62 -21.32 -1.97
CA TRP A 480 2.21 -21.33 -3.31
C TRP A 480 3.67 -21.77 -3.32
N ALA A 481 4.47 -21.31 -2.35
CA ALA A 481 5.84 -21.74 -2.20
C ALA A 481 5.95 -23.27 -2.05
N SER A 482 5.10 -23.87 -1.21
CA SER A 482 5.07 -25.33 -1.04
C SER A 482 4.66 -26.07 -2.31
N GLN A 483 3.69 -25.56 -3.07
CA GLN A 483 3.28 -26.18 -4.35
C GLN A 483 4.36 -26.09 -5.43
N LEU A 484 5.07 -24.96 -5.52
CA LEU A 484 6.17 -24.74 -6.45
C LEU A 484 7.37 -25.65 -6.13
N GLU A 485 7.74 -25.76 -4.85
CA GLU A 485 8.80 -26.69 -4.40
C GLU A 485 8.44 -28.14 -4.76
N ALA A 486 7.18 -28.55 -4.58
CA ALA A 486 6.72 -29.91 -4.86
C ALA A 486 6.83 -30.32 -6.34
N VAL A 487 6.79 -29.35 -7.27
CA VAL A 487 6.98 -29.60 -8.71
C VAL A 487 8.42 -29.37 -9.19
N GLY A 488 9.36 -29.15 -8.26
CA GLY A 488 10.78 -29.01 -8.56
C GLY A 488 11.26 -27.59 -8.91
N ALA A 489 10.44 -26.56 -8.68
CA ALA A 489 10.89 -25.17 -8.81
C ALA A 489 11.79 -24.78 -7.63
N HIS A 490 12.82 -23.98 -7.91
CA HIS A 490 13.71 -23.42 -6.88
C HIS A 490 13.07 -22.17 -6.27
N VAL A 491 12.53 -22.31 -5.06
CA VAL A 491 11.88 -21.21 -4.33
C VAL A 491 12.86 -20.55 -3.37
N VAL A 492 12.96 -19.22 -3.44
CA VAL A 492 13.82 -18.40 -2.58
C VAL A 492 12.98 -17.37 -1.84
N TYR A 493 13.20 -17.27 -0.53
CA TYR A 493 12.43 -16.41 0.38
C TYR A 493 13.14 -15.07 0.60
N GLY A 494 13.20 -14.24 -0.44
CA GLY A 494 13.79 -12.89 -0.37
C GLY A 494 15.18 -12.83 0.31
N VAL A 495 15.53 -11.67 0.85
CA VAL A 495 16.72 -11.48 1.69
C VAL A 495 16.25 -10.96 3.05
N VAL A 496 16.73 -11.54 4.15
CA VAL A 496 16.35 -11.13 5.52
C VAL A 496 16.61 -9.63 5.70
N GLY A 497 15.65 -8.91 6.31
CA GLY A 497 15.69 -7.46 6.48
C GLY A 497 15.40 -6.64 5.19
N HIS A 498 15.23 -7.29 4.03
CA HIS A 498 15.04 -6.62 2.75
C HIS A 498 13.85 -7.19 1.97
N LYS A 499 12.74 -6.44 1.95
CA LYS A 499 11.56 -6.82 1.18
C LYS A 499 11.78 -6.72 -0.32
N CYS A 500 11.49 -7.80 -1.05
CA CYS A 500 11.54 -7.81 -2.51
C CYS A 500 10.22 -7.29 -3.10
N HIS A 501 10.23 -6.03 -3.53
CA HIS A 501 9.06 -5.40 -4.17
C HIS A 501 9.26 -5.15 -5.67
N ALA A 502 10.39 -5.58 -6.25
CA ALA A 502 10.59 -5.59 -7.69
C ALA A 502 9.62 -6.58 -8.36
N LYS A 503 9.03 -6.22 -9.51
CA LYS A 503 8.16 -7.12 -10.28
C LYS A 503 8.83 -7.42 -11.60
N MET A 504 9.55 -8.53 -11.62
CA MET A 504 10.42 -8.90 -12.72
C MET A 504 10.17 -10.35 -13.11
N MET A 505 10.20 -10.61 -14.41
CA MET A 505 10.21 -11.93 -14.99
C MET A 505 11.34 -11.97 -16.02
N LEU A 506 12.15 -13.01 -15.97
CA LEU A 506 13.26 -13.25 -16.89
C LEU A 506 13.09 -14.63 -17.50
N ILE A 507 13.02 -14.70 -18.82
CA ILE A 507 12.92 -15.94 -19.59
C ILE A 507 14.22 -16.09 -20.39
N VAL A 508 14.86 -17.26 -20.28
CA VAL A 508 16.05 -17.61 -21.06
C VAL A 508 15.64 -18.64 -22.11
N ARG A 509 15.83 -18.28 -23.39
CA ARG A 509 15.43 -19.09 -24.54
C ARG A 509 16.61 -19.32 -25.46
N ARG A 510 16.77 -20.56 -25.92
CA ARG A 510 17.74 -20.92 -26.96
C ARG A 510 17.19 -20.48 -28.32
N VAL A 511 17.97 -19.69 -29.05
CA VAL A 511 17.63 -19.20 -30.39
C VAL A 511 18.74 -19.64 -31.35
N VAL A 512 18.36 -20.08 -32.55
CA VAL A 512 19.30 -20.39 -33.62
C VAL A 512 19.31 -19.22 -34.59
N GLN A 513 20.43 -18.51 -34.69
CA GLN A 513 20.63 -17.43 -35.66
C GLN A 513 21.84 -17.75 -36.52
N ALA A 514 21.67 -17.68 -37.85
CA ALA A 514 22.72 -17.96 -38.83
C ALA A 514 23.48 -19.28 -38.57
N GLY A 515 22.76 -20.34 -38.15
CA GLY A 515 23.33 -21.67 -37.86
C GLY A 515 24.05 -21.80 -36.51
N LYS A 516 24.10 -20.76 -35.67
CA LYS A 516 24.67 -20.81 -34.32
C LYS A 516 23.57 -20.74 -33.27
N ALA A 517 23.61 -21.66 -32.31
CA ALA A 517 22.74 -21.63 -31.14
C ALA A 517 23.28 -20.63 -30.11
N SER A 518 22.46 -19.68 -29.69
CA SER A 518 22.75 -18.73 -28.62
C SER A 518 21.62 -18.72 -27.59
N LEU A 519 21.92 -18.26 -26.37
CA LEU A 519 20.90 -18.00 -25.36
C LEU A 519 20.49 -16.54 -25.45
N ARG A 520 19.20 -16.29 -25.66
CA ARG A 520 18.59 -14.97 -25.62
C ARG A 520 17.75 -14.84 -24.36
N ARG A 521 17.73 -13.64 -23.79
CA ARG A 521 16.97 -13.29 -22.60
C ARG A 521 15.81 -12.38 -22.99
N TYR A 522 14.66 -12.61 -22.37
CA TYR A 522 13.48 -11.79 -22.48
C TYR A 522 13.05 -11.40 -21.07
N VAL A 523 12.73 -10.13 -20.88
CA VAL A 523 12.40 -9.59 -19.56
C VAL A 523 11.05 -8.90 -19.61
N HIS A 524 10.27 -9.10 -18.55
CA HIS A 524 9.16 -8.22 -18.20
C HIS A 524 9.48 -7.48 -16.88
N LEU A 525 9.30 -6.17 -16.86
CA LEU A 525 9.46 -5.29 -15.70
C LEU A 525 8.16 -4.51 -15.45
N GLY A 526 7.55 -4.75 -14.30
CA GLY A 526 6.29 -4.12 -13.90
C GLY A 526 6.44 -3.14 -12.73
N THR A 527 5.56 -2.14 -12.69
CA THR A 527 5.30 -1.33 -11.48
C THR A 527 4.28 -2.01 -10.57
N GLY A 528 3.30 -2.68 -11.18
CA GLY A 528 2.24 -3.41 -10.51
C GLY A 528 2.57 -4.88 -10.29
N ASN A 529 1.91 -5.48 -9.29
CA ASN A 529 2.01 -6.91 -9.00
C ASN A 529 1.48 -7.78 -10.14
N TYR A 530 1.97 -9.02 -10.21
CA TYR A 530 1.50 -10.06 -11.12
C TYR A 530 0.14 -10.65 -10.69
N HIS A 531 -0.88 -9.80 -10.58
CA HIS A 531 -2.22 -10.18 -10.15
C HIS A 531 -3.29 -9.64 -11.13
N PRO A 532 -3.98 -10.50 -11.91
CA PRO A 532 -4.89 -10.07 -12.98
C PRO A 532 -6.04 -9.16 -12.51
N ARG A 533 -6.61 -9.44 -11.33
CA ARG A 533 -7.67 -8.59 -10.74
C ARG A 533 -7.18 -7.18 -10.44
N THR A 534 -5.99 -7.03 -9.83
CA THR A 534 -5.46 -5.69 -9.52
C THR A 534 -5.04 -4.98 -10.80
N ALA A 535 -4.54 -5.67 -11.82
CA ALA A 535 -4.20 -5.05 -13.11
C ALA A 535 -5.41 -4.41 -13.83
N ARG A 536 -6.66 -4.76 -13.45
CA ARG A 536 -7.87 -4.09 -13.94
C ARG A 536 -8.28 -2.86 -13.14
N LEU A 537 -7.77 -2.72 -11.91
CA LEU A 537 -8.14 -1.68 -10.95
C LEU A 537 -7.05 -0.62 -10.79
N TYR A 538 -5.78 -1.01 -10.92
CA TYR A 538 -4.61 -0.15 -10.74
C TYR A 538 -4.04 0.28 -12.08
N THR A 539 -3.48 1.48 -12.11
CA THR A 539 -2.75 2.00 -13.26
C THR A 539 -1.28 1.67 -13.11
N ASP A 540 -0.77 0.81 -13.99
CA ASP A 540 0.58 0.26 -13.92
C ASP A 540 1.18 0.17 -15.32
N PHE A 541 2.49 0.37 -15.42
CA PHE A 541 3.30 0.00 -16.58
C PHE A 541 3.89 -1.42 -16.48
N GLY A 542 3.97 -2.08 -17.63
CA GLY A 542 4.72 -3.32 -17.84
C GLY A 542 5.60 -3.20 -19.09
N LEU A 543 6.91 -3.22 -18.92
CA LEU A 543 7.87 -3.19 -20.03
C LEU A 543 8.28 -4.63 -20.38
N MET A 544 8.10 -5.03 -21.64
CA MET A 544 8.68 -6.24 -22.22
C MET A 544 9.84 -5.87 -23.15
N THR A 545 11.00 -6.48 -22.95
CA THR A 545 12.21 -6.16 -23.72
C THR A 545 13.13 -7.37 -23.88
N ALA A 546 13.88 -7.38 -24.98
CA ALA A 546 15.03 -8.26 -25.21
C ALA A 546 16.34 -7.46 -25.30
N ASP A 547 16.38 -6.21 -24.80
CA ASP A 547 17.60 -5.41 -24.70
C ASP A 547 18.62 -6.11 -23.81
N GLN A 548 19.82 -6.32 -24.35
CA GLN A 548 20.83 -7.15 -23.73
C GLN A 548 21.27 -6.61 -22.36
N LYS A 549 21.38 -5.27 -22.21
CA LYS A 549 21.85 -4.65 -20.97
C LYS A 549 20.80 -4.74 -19.87
N ILE A 550 19.55 -4.43 -20.20
CA ILE A 550 18.45 -4.56 -19.23
C ILE A 550 18.30 -6.02 -18.81
N CYS A 551 18.40 -6.96 -19.77
CA CYS A 551 18.33 -8.38 -19.48
C CYS A 551 19.47 -8.87 -18.59
N GLU A 552 20.69 -8.36 -18.79
CA GLU A 552 21.85 -8.67 -17.95
C GLU A 552 21.70 -8.09 -16.55
N ASP A 553 21.23 -6.85 -16.42
CA ASP A 553 20.96 -6.23 -15.11
C ASP A 553 19.91 -7.02 -14.33
N VAL A 554 18.78 -7.39 -14.95
CA VAL A 554 17.74 -8.20 -14.28
C VAL A 554 18.29 -9.56 -13.86
N HIS A 555 19.13 -10.18 -14.70
CA HIS A 555 19.80 -11.42 -14.34
C HIS A 555 20.69 -11.26 -13.11
N HIS A 556 21.49 -10.19 -13.03
CA HIS A 556 22.31 -9.87 -11.87
C HIS A 556 21.47 -9.61 -10.61
N VAL A 557 20.34 -8.92 -10.73
CA VAL A 557 19.42 -8.74 -9.58
C VAL A 557 18.89 -10.08 -9.09
N PHE A 558 18.52 -11.01 -9.99
CA PHE A 558 18.14 -12.36 -9.56
C PHE A 558 19.28 -13.12 -8.89
N GLN A 559 20.52 -13.02 -9.38
CA GLN A 559 21.68 -13.65 -8.74
C GLN A 559 21.88 -13.16 -7.29
N GLN A 560 21.76 -11.85 -7.08
CA GLN A 560 21.83 -11.24 -5.76
C GLN A 560 20.69 -11.70 -4.85
N LEU A 561 19.46 -11.76 -5.35
CA LEU A 561 18.31 -12.25 -4.58
C LEU A 561 18.46 -13.72 -4.19
N THR A 562 19.16 -14.53 -4.99
CA THR A 562 19.46 -15.94 -4.68
C THR A 562 20.69 -16.14 -3.80
N GLY A 563 21.36 -15.07 -3.35
CA GLY A 563 22.46 -15.14 -2.38
C GLY A 563 23.82 -15.54 -2.95
N ILE A 564 23.99 -15.57 -4.28
CA ILE A 564 25.24 -15.95 -4.93
C ILE A 564 25.82 -14.71 -5.62
N GLY A 565 26.68 -13.97 -4.93
CA GLY A 565 27.47 -12.91 -5.56
C GLY A 565 27.87 -11.75 -4.64
N GLY A 566 28.97 -11.08 -4.99
CA GLY A 566 29.35 -9.79 -4.43
C GLY A 566 28.54 -8.63 -5.04
N GLU A 567 28.94 -7.41 -4.76
CA GLU A 567 28.29 -6.22 -5.32
C GLU A 567 28.47 -6.18 -6.85
N LEU A 568 27.37 -6.28 -7.59
CA LEU A 568 27.36 -6.28 -9.05
C LEU A 568 27.03 -4.87 -9.55
N THR A 569 27.82 -4.37 -10.50
CA THR A 569 27.55 -3.08 -11.14
C THR A 569 26.50 -3.26 -12.23
N LEU A 570 25.37 -2.57 -12.09
CA LEU A 570 24.30 -2.55 -13.09
C LEU A 570 24.54 -1.45 -14.14
N HIS A 571 24.10 -1.69 -15.37
CA HIS A 571 24.26 -0.79 -16.51
C HIS A 571 23.19 0.30 -16.57
N GLU A 572 21.93 -0.11 -16.57
CA GLU A 572 20.76 0.74 -16.80
C GLU A 572 19.83 0.74 -15.58
N LEU A 573 19.71 -0.35 -14.82
CA LEU A 573 18.79 -0.43 -13.67
C LEU A 573 19.31 0.28 -12.41
N TRP A 574 18.43 1.04 -11.75
CA TRP A 574 18.67 1.59 -10.42
C TRP A 574 17.97 0.73 -9.37
N GLN A 575 18.74 0.11 -8.48
CA GLN A 575 18.28 -0.88 -7.52
C GLN A 575 18.37 -0.35 -6.09
N SER A 576 17.32 -0.54 -5.30
CA SER A 576 17.34 -0.32 -3.85
C SER A 576 17.88 -1.57 -3.12
N PRO A 577 18.68 -1.44 -2.05
CA PRO A 577 19.16 -0.20 -1.42
C PRO A 577 20.47 0.36 -2.00
N PHE A 578 21.08 -0.29 -3.00
CA PHE A 578 22.45 -0.03 -3.43
C PHE A 578 22.61 1.27 -4.24
N THR A 579 21.98 1.36 -5.42
CA THR A 579 22.25 2.43 -6.39
C THR A 579 21.13 3.46 -6.47
N LEU A 580 19.89 3.11 -6.12
CA LEU A 580 18.73 3.98 -6.31
C LEU A 580 18.86 5.34 -5.59
N HIS A 581 19.14 5.34 -4.29
CA HIS A 581 19.26 6.56 -3.51
C HIS A 581 20.42 7.46 -3.98
N PRO A 582 21.68 6.99 -4.10
CA PRO A 582 22.78 7.84 -4.55
C PRO A 582 22.53 8.40 -5.97
N ARG A 583 22.01 7.60 -6.91
CA ARG A 583 21.69 8.05 -8.27
C ARG A 583 20.61 9.12 -8.32
N ILE A 584 19.60 9.03 -7.46
CA ILE A 584 18.59 10.09 -7.31
C ILE A 584 19.26 11.38 -6.83
N ILE A 585 20.10 11.32 -5.79
CA ILE A 585 20.78 12.51 -5.27
C ILE A 585 21.73 13.12 -6.32
N GLU A 586 22.49 12.31 -7.05
CA GLU A 586 23.33 12.76 -8.16
C GLU A 586 22.51 13.47 -9.24
N SER A 587 21.37 12.89 -9.63
CA SER A 587 20.47 13.49 -10.63
C SER A 587 19.91 14.83 -10.18
N ILE A 588 19.60 14.97 -8.88
CA ILE A 588 19.14 16.24 -8.29
C ILE A 588 20.25 17.28 -8.34
N ARG A 589 21.48 16.90 -7.94
CA ARG A 589 22.64 17.81 -7.96
C ARG A 589 22.95 18.28 -9.38
N ALA A 590 22.92 17.38 -10.36
CA ALA A 590 23.13 17.74 -11.76
C ALA A 590 22.13 18.79 -12.27
N GLU A 591 20.85 18.70 -11.88
CA GLU A 591 19.86 19.73 -12.23
C GLU A 591 20.08 21.05 -11.48
N ILE A 592 20.54 21.00 -10.22
CA ILE A 592 20.93 22.20 -9.47
C ILE A 592 22.10 22.90 -10.17
N ASP A 593 23.13 22.17 -10.58
CA ASP A 593 24.30 22.71 -11.28
C ASP A 593 23.91 23.32 -12.63
N ASN A 594 23.02 22.66 -13.38
CA ASN A 594 22.46 23.21 -14.61
C ASN A 594 21.72 24.54 -14.35
N ALA A 595 20.95 24.63 -13.27
CA ALA A 595 20.21 25.84 -12.91
C ALA A 595 21.16 26.99 -12.55
N GLN A 596 22.17 26.69 -11.73
CA GLN A 596 23.19 27.64 -11.32
C GLN A 596 24.03 28.14 -12.50
N ALA A 597 24.29 27.28 -13.48
CA ALA A 597 24.95 27.63 -14.74
C ALA A 597 24.05 28.39 -15.73
N GLY A 598 22.83 28.79 -15.34
CA GLY A 598 21.89 29.53 -16.19
C GLY A 598 21.31 28.71 -17.35
N LYS A 599 21.54 27.39 -17.38
CA LYS A 599 20.91 26.49 -18.34
C LYS A 599 19.45 26.27 -17.92
N ARG A 600 18.61 25.84 -18.87
CA ARG A 600 17.27 25.34 -18.52
C ARG A 600 17.43 24.07 -17.66
N ALA A 601 17.31 24.24 -16.35
CA ALA A 601 17.09 23.16 -15.42
C ALA A 601 15.59 22.90 -15.34
N HIS A 602 15.20 21.65 -15.57
CA HIS A 602 13.82 21.23 -15.50
C HIS A 602 13.77 19.92 -14.74
N ARG A 603 13.60 20.03 -13.41
CA ARG A 603 13.09 18.89 -12.66
C ARG A 603 11.57 18.84 -12.83
N ARG A 604 11.11 18.04 -13.77
CA ARG A 604 9.72 17.58 -13.79
C ARG A 604 9.60 16.31 -12.98
N GLU A 605 9.54 16.43 -11.66
CA GLU A 605 8.81 15.46 -10.84
C GLU A 605 7.36 15.91 -10.80
N ASN A 606 6.56 15.49 -11.77
CA ASN A 606 5.10 15.64 -11.75
C ASN A 606 4.49 14.73 -12.83
N GLU A 607 3.41 14.01 -12.46
CA GLU A 607 2.53 13.16 -13.26
C GLU A 607 1.79 13.91 -14.40
N ARG A 608 2.38 14.95 -15.02
CA ARG A 608 1.94 15.47 -16.33
C ARG A 608 2.91 16.45 -16.99
N ALA A 609 3.08 16.26 -18.29
CA ALA A 609 3.86 17.09 -19.20
C ALA A 609 3.01 18.14 -19.94
N ALA A 610 3.66 19.23 -20.39
CA ALA A 610 3.40 19.82 -21.72
C ALA A 610 4.48 20.82 -22.16
N GLY A 611 4.87 20.78 -23.45
CA GLY A 611 5.14 21.97 -24.25
C GLY A 611 6.59 22.34 -24.60
N THR A 612 7.01 21.98 -25.81
CA THR A 612 8.27 22.32 -26.53
C THR A 612 8.26 23.73 -27.14
N VAL A 613 9.41 24.45 -27.17
CA VAL A 613 9.99 25.28 -28.28
C VAL A 613 11.43 25.67 -27.86
N GLY A 614 12.49 25.58 -28.68
CA GLY A 614 12.59 25.15 -30.08
C GLY A 614 14.05 25.17 -30.56
N ASP A 615 14.29 24.60 -31.72
CA ASP A 615 15.47 24.86 -32.53
C ASP A 615 15.00 25.27 -33.93
N ARG A 616 15.49 26.42 -34.40
CA ARG A 616 15.15 27.01 -35.70
C ARG A 616 16.21 26.54 -36.69
N ARG A 617 15.83 25.67 -37.63
CA ARG A 617 16.28 25.64 -39.04
C ARG A 617 15.73 24.39 -39.71
N ALA A 618 14.65 24.54 -40.48
CA ALA A 618 14.49 23.93 -41.81
C ALA A 618 13.13 24.35 -42.38
N VAL A 619 13.14 24.63 -43.68
CA VAL A 619 12.00 24.81 -44.60
C VAL A 619 11.31 26.17 -44.60
N ARG A 620 11.82 27.04 -45.49
CA ARG A 620 11.09 28.11 -46.19
C ARG A 620 10.05 27.50 -47.14
N SER A 621 9.04 28.31 -47.50
CA SER A 621 7.87 28.07 -48.38
C SER A 621 6.67 27.60 -47.57
N VAL A 622 5.61 28.38 -47.34
CA VAL A 622 4.79 29.11 -48.32
C VAL A 622 4.26 30.39 -47.67
N ALA A 623 4.32 31.51 -48.40
CA ALA A 623 3.70 32.77 -48.06
C ALA A 623 2.27 32.82 -48.59
N GLY A 624 1.31 33.35 -47.80
CA GLY A 624 -0.01 33.69 -48.33
C GLY A 624 -1.08 34.06 -47.30
N ARG A 625 -1.19 35.38 -47.01
CA ARG A 625 -2.40 36.16 -46.60
C ARG A 625 -2.98 35.89 -45.19
N ARG A 626 -2.83 36.84 -44.24
CA ARG A 626 -3.75 37.95 -43.85
C ARG A 626 -5.12 37.42 -43.35
N GLN A 627 -5.74 37.84 -42.25
CA GLN A 627 -5.59 38.91 -41.25
C GLN A 627 -6.61 38.60 -40.14
N GLY A 628 -6.31 38.82 -38.85
CA GLY A 628 -7.33 38.67 -37.80
C GLY A 628 -6.88 38.74 -36.33
N ARG A 629 -6.52 39.94 -35.87
CA ARG A 629 -6.53 40.47 -34.48
C ARG A 629 -5.57 39.90 -33.41
N SER A 630 -4.66 40.80 -33.03
CA SER A 630 -3.92 40.96 -31.77
C SER A 630 -4.87 41.17 -30.56
N ASP A 631 -4.51 41.19 -29.27
CA ASP A 631 -3.27 41.31 -28.51
C ASP A 631 -3.62 40.98 -27.03
N ARG A 632 -2.71 40.31 -26.31
CA ARG A 632 -2.32 40.62 -24.90
C ARG A 632 -1.52 39.45 -24.31
N ALA A 633 -0.23 39.48 -24.63
CA ALA A 633 0.80 38.89 -23.78
C ALA A 633 0.92 39.71 -22.48
N ARG A 634 0.74 39.09 -21.31
CA ARG A 634 1.37 39.57 -20.07
C ARG A 634 2.47 38.58 -19.69
N ARG A 635 3.69 39.03 -19.94
CA ARG A 635 4.95 38.43 -19.49
C ARG A 635 5.05 38.60 -17.97
N LEU A 636 5.44 37.56 -17.25
CA LEU A 636 6.11 37.69 -15.96
C LEU A 636 7.55 37.22 -16.16
N ARG A 637 8.47 38.20 -16.17
CA ARG A 637 9.90 37.98 -16.01
C ARG A 637 10.11 37.48 -14.58
N ALA A 638 10.91 36.43 -14.40
CA ALA A 638 11.47 36.13 -13.10
C ALA A 638 12.57 37.18 -12.84
N GLU A 639 12.30 38.13 -11.96
CA GLU A 639 13.36 38.94 -11.36
C GLU A 639 14.14 38.05 -10.39
N ALA A 640 15.44 37.93 -10.64
CA ALA A 640 16.40 37.46 -9.67
C ALA A 640 16.56 38.57 -8.61
N ARG A 641 15.98 38.38 -7.41
CA ARG A 641 16.41 38.99 -6.14
C ARG A 641 15.58 38.44 -4.97
N CYS A 642 16.26 38.33 -3.83
CA CYS A 642 15.79 38.04 -2.47
C CYS A 642 15.78 36.57 -2.04
N ALA A 643 16.71 36.28 -1.11
CA ALA A 643 16.68 35.17 -0.19
C ALA A 643 15.35 35.17 0.60
N GLY A 644 14.54 34.14 0.40
CA GLY A 644 13.29 33.94 1.11
C GLY A 644 13.04 32.45 1.29
N ALA A 645 12.75 32.03 2.52
CA ALA A 645 12.58 30.64 2.91
C ALA A 645 11.53 29.91 2.05
N VAL A 646 11.84 28.65 1.72
CA VAL A 646 10.96 27.68 1.04
C VAL A 646 9.73 27.41 1.92
N GLY A 647 8.71 28.25 1.82
CA GLY A 647 7.51 28.13 2.65
C GLY A 647 6.28 28.91 2.17
N LYS A 648 6.31 29.54 0.99
CA LYS A 648 5.19 30.36 0.49
C LYS A 648 4.76 30.01 -0.94
N HIS A 649 4.76 28.73 -1.30
CA HIS A 649 4.07 28.26 -2.50
C HIS A 649 2.75 27.57 -2.14
N HIS A 650 1.69 28.35 -2.00
CA HIS A 650 0.33 27.85 -1.75
C HIS A 650 -0.34 27.15 -2.95
N GLY A 651 0.35 26.99 -4.10
CA GLY A 651 -0.23 26.43 -5.33
C GLY A 651 0.27 25.05 -5.76
N ALA A 652 1.10 24.36 -4.97
CA ALA A 652 1.80 23.15 -5.43
C ALA A 652 1.17 21.81 -5.01
N LEU A 653 0.05 21.83 -4.27
CA LEU A 653 -0.49 20.61 -3.62
C LEU A 653 -1.84 20.13 -4.16
N ASP A 654 -2.49 20.86 -5.07
CA ASP A 654 -3.93 20.66 -5.33
C ASP A 654 -4.29 19.65 -6.44
N ARG A 655 -3.32 19.04 -7.13
CA ARG A 655 -3.61 18.18 -8.30
C ARG A 655 -2.69 16.97 -8.39
N ARG A 656 -2.80 16.05 -7.43
CA ARG A 656 -2.11 14.75 -7.49
C ARG A 656 -3.13 13.60 -7.66
N PRO A 657 -2.94 12.73 -8.67
CA PRO A 657 -3.40 11.35 -8.63
C PRO A 657 -3.05 10.66 -7.30
N LEU A 658 -3.68 9.53 -7.04
CA LEU A 658 -3.62 8.80 -5.78
C LEU A 658 -2.67 7.58 -5.89
N PRO A 659 -1.31 7.72 -5.87
CA PRO A 659 -0.42 6.56 -5.85
C PRO A 659 -0.31 5.98 -4.42
N ARG A 660 -0.28 4.65 -4.32
CA ARG A 660 -0.31 3.90 -3.05
C ARG A 660 1.01 3.23 -2.64
N THR A 661 2.05 3.24 -3.46
CA THR A 661 3.30 2.49 -3.16
C THR A 661 4.58 3.22 -3.59
N PRO A 662 5.71 3.04 -2.86
CA PRO A 662 7.02 3.54 -3.27
C PRO A 662 7.63 2.71 -4.43
N PRO A 663 8.49 3.30 -5.29
CA PRO A 663 9.18 2.61 -6.37
C PRO A 663 10.46 1.92 -5.84
N HIS A 664 10.78 0.76 -6.42
CA HIS A 664 11.96 -0.03 -6.03
C HIS A 664 12.98 -0.23 -7.16
N LEU A 665 12.59 0.10 -8.40
CA LEU A 665 13.42 0.13 -9.59
C LEU A 665 13.07 1.39 -10.40
N LEU A 666 14.07 2.10 -10.91
CA LEU A 666 13.89 3.25 -11.82
C LEU A 666 14.80 3.08 -13.04
N PHE A 667 14.34 3.60 -14.17
CA PHE A 667 15.14 3.70 -15.39
C PHE A 667 15.70 5.12 -15.56
N PRO A 668 16.98 5.28 -15.95
CA PRO A 668 17.53 6.57 -16.30
C PRO A 668 16.90 7.09 -17.60
N CYS A 669 16.52 8.37 -17.62
CA CYS A 669 16.15 9.05 -18.85
C CYS A 669 17.43 9.45 -19.61
N GLY A 670 17.89 8.59 -20.52
CA GLY A 670 19.04 8.87 -21.38
C GLY A 670 18.71 9.93 -22.44
N ARG A 671 19.46 11.04 -22.49
CA ARG A 671 19.49 11.93 -23.66
C ARG A 671 20.24 11.27 -24.83
N ARG A 672 19.67 10.25 -25.47
CA ARG A 672 20.13 9.84 -26.80
C ARG A 672 19.26 10.51 -27.87
N ARG A 673 19.90 11.29 -28.76
CA ARG A 673 19.29 11.78 -30.00
C ARG A 673 19.01 10.58 -30.92
N GLY A 674 17.88 9.93 -30.70
CA GLY A 674 17.33 8.85 -31.49
C GLY A 674 15.90 8.64 -31.02
N ARG A 675 14.93 8.62 -31.93
CA ARG A 675 13.49 8.66 -31.62
C ARG A 675 13.06 7.49 -30.72
N LEU A 676 12.97 7.73 -29.42
CA LEU A 676 12.02 7.09 -28.52
C LEU A 676 11.17 8.20 -27.91
N SER A 677 9.93 8.32 -28.38
CA SER A 677 8.96 9.31 -27.91
C SER A 677 7.94 8.65 -26.99
N VAL A 678 8.40 7.97 -25.95
CA VAL A 678 7.55 7.44 -24.86
C VAL A 678 8.31 7.57 -23.53
N GLU A 679 7.77 8.37 -22.61
CA GLU A 679 8.29 8.51 -21.24
C GLU A 679 7.89 7.26 -20.42
N CYS A 680 8.85 6.45 -19.98
CA CYS A 680 8.63 5.41 -18.97
C CYS A 680 9.00 5.98 -17.59
N ARG A 681 8.02 6.11 -16.69
CA ARG A 681 8.22 6.50 -15.28
C ARG A 681 7.49 5.53 -14.37
N LEU A 682 8.12 5.26 -13.22
CA LEU A 682 7.58 4.50 -12.11
C LEU A 682 7.58 5.47 -10.92
N ASP A 683 6.40 5.86 -10.43
CA ASP A 683 6.25 6.95 -9.46
C ASP A 683 6.44 6.51 -7.99
N GLY A 684 6.92 7.44 -7.15
CA GLY A 684 6.67 7.51 -5.70
C GLY A 684 7.84 8.01 -4.80
N PRO A 685 7.56 8.43 -3.55
CA PRO A 685 8.39 9.34 -2.74
C PRO A 685 9.44 8.66 -1.82
N GLN A 686 10.24 9.51 -1.17
CA GLN A 686 11.47 9.29 -0.39
C GLN A 686 11.64 7.95 0.39
N PRO A 687 12.85 7.35 0.35
CA PRO A 687 13.24 6.27 1.26
C PRO A 687 13.53 6.77 2.68
N VAL A 688 13.18 5.97 3.68
CA VAL A 688 13.56 6.14 5.09
C VAL A 688 14.84 5.32 5.35
N PRO A 689 15.88 5.85 5.99
CA PRO A 689 17.07 5.08 6.37
C PRO A 689 16.80 4.13 7.56
N PRO A 690 17.56 3.03 7.70
CA PRO A 690 17.39 2.06 8.79
C PRO A 690 17.71 2.65 10.16
N ARG A 691 16.98 2.18 11.18
CA ARG A 691 17.03 2.61 12.59
C ARG A 691 18.43 2.38 13.18
N ARG A 692 19.00 3.40 13.83
CA ARG A 692 20.05 3.22 14.85
C ARG A 692 19.51 3.66 16.21
N SER A 693 19.64 2.75 17.16
CA SER A 693 19.42 2.92 18.60
C SER A 693 20.49 3.82 19.21
N ARG A 694 20.11 4.70 20.15
CA ARG A 694 20.92 5.08 21.34
C ARG A 694 20.13 5.95 22.35
N VAL A 695 20.42 5.64 23.62
CA VAL A 695 19.88 6.11 24.93
C VAL A 695 20.81 7.22 25.51
N PRO A 696 20.41 8.03 26.53
CA PRO A 696 20.74 9.47 26.60
C PRO A 696 21.77 9.90 27.68
N ASP A 697 21.95 11.24 27.75
CA ASP A 697 22.15 12.13 28.94
C ASP A 697 23.49 12.95 28.99
N PRO A 698 23.67 14.01 29.83
CA PRO A 698 23.18 15.41 29.65
C PRO A 698 24.21 16.54 29.97
N ARG A 699 23.69 17.80 29.97
CA ARG A 699 24.19 19.06 30.61
C ARG A 699 25.34 19.78 29.87
N ALA A 700 25.47 21.11 29.87
CA ALA A 700 24.75 22.23 30.46
C ALA A 700 25.24 23.56 29.84
N GLN A 701 24.39 24.61 29.97
CA GLN A 701 24.73 26.04 30.16
C GLN A 701 25.47 26.78 29.03
N ALA A 702 25.33 28.07 28.81
CA ALA A 702 24.45 29.14 29.28
C ALA A 702 24.75 30.38 28.39
N GLU A 703 23.80 31.32 28.34
CA GLU A 703 24.02 32.78 28.25
C GLU A 703 24.72 33.35 26.98
N ALA A 704 24.50 34.56 26.50
CA ALA A 704 23.68 35.71 26.84
C ALA A 704 23.69 36.58 25.55
N ALA A 705 22.54 37.06 25.09
CA ALA A 705 22.12 38.46 25.25
C ALA A 705 22.55 39.41 24.12
N ARG A 706 21.54 40.21 23.71
CA ARG A 706 21.62 41.62 23.31
C ARG A 706 22.20 41.92 21.91
N ASP A 707 21.74 42.93 21.18
CA ASP A 707 20.65 43.90 21.26
C ASP A 707 20.76 44.76 19.98
N ARG A 708 19.68 45.50 19.67
CA ARG A 708 19.64 46.80 18.98
C ARG A 708 19.49 46.94 17.44
N ARG A 709 18.32 47.55 17.15
CA ARG A 709 18.05 48.84 16.43
C ARG A 709 18.37 48.85 14.93
N GLY A 710 17.62 49.50 14.05
CA GLY A 710 16.52 50.48 13.98
C GLY A 710 16.33 50.73 12.46
N ALA A 711 15.41 51.48 11.86
CA ALA A 711 14.47 52.53 12.23
C ALA A 711 13.44 52.62 11.06
N VAL A 712 12.14 52.78 11.32
CA VAL A 712 11.32 54.03 11.25
C VAL A 712 10.91 54.50 9.84
N GLY A 713 9.58 54.65 9.66
CA GLY A 713 8.94 55.40 8.58
C GLY A 713 7.41 55.23 8.51
N VAL A 714 6.67 56.02 9.29
CA VAL A 714 5.18 56.22 9.31
C VAL A 714 4.97 57.71 8.85
N PRO A 715 3.77 58.31 8.53
CA PRO A 715 2.41 57.95 8.96
C PRO A 715 1.20 58.35 8.06
N ARG A 716 -0.02 58.14 8.62
CA ARG A 716 -1.36 58.76 8.37
C ARG A 716 -2.38 57.85 7.66
N ARG A 717 -3.65 57.67 8.09
CA ARG A 717 -4.56 58.34 9.06
C ARG A 717 -5.67 57.34 9.48
N GLN A 718 -6.15 57.41 10.73
CA GLN A 718 -7.41 56.80 11.23
C GLN A 718 -8.56 57.83 11.22
N PRO A 719 -9.83 57.38 11.24
CA PRO A 719 -10.57 57.44 12.52
C PRO A 719 -11.42 56.19 12.87
N VAL A 720 -11.26 55.77 14.13
CA VAL A 720 -12.19 55.31 15.19
C VAL A 720 -13.41 54.41 14.89
N GLY A 721 -13.41 53.23 15.54
CA GLY A 721 -14.56 52.41 15.94
C GLY A 721 -14.11 51.04 16.49
N MET A 722 -14.19 50.79 17.81
CA MET A 722 -13.68 49.60 18.50
C MET A 722 -14.52 48.31 18.28
N ALA A 723 -13.81 47.17 18.19
CA ALA A 723 -13.96 45.93 18.98
C ALA A 723 -13.96 44.59 18.17
N ASP A 724 -12.98 43.75 18.56
CA ASP A 724 -12.94 42.28 18.64
C ASP A 724 -12.99 41.29 17.44
N ALA A 725 -12.12 40.29 17.60
CA ALA A 725 -12.17 38.89 17.16
C ALA A 725 -12.07 38.52 15.66
N GLN A 726 -10.91 37.91 15.34
CA GLN A 726 -10.74 36.65 14.60
C GLN A 726 -11.36 36.51 13.18
N ARG A 727 -10.45 36.68 12.21
CA ARG A 727 -10.40 36.23 10.80
C ARG A 727 -11.55 35.31 10.31
N ARG A 728 -12.46 35.92 9.54
CA ARG A 728 -13.32 35.27 8.53
C ARG A 728 -12.50 34.56 7.42
N PRO A 729 -13.02 33.48 6.83
CA PRO A 729 -12.46 32.87 5.62
C PRO A 729 -12.73 33.74 4.38
N LEU A 730 -11.74 33.83 3.49
CA LEU A 730 -11.85 34.46 2.17
C LEU A 730 -12.86 33.68 1.30
N SER A 731 -13.76 34.41 0.64
CA SER A 731 -14.72 33.86 -0.31
C SER A 731 -14.03 33.22 -1.54
N PRO A 732 -14.55 32.12 -2.09
CA PRO A 732 -13.95 31.46 -3.25
C PRO A 732 -14.15 32.30 -4.51
N ALA A 733 -13.08 32.44 -5.30
CA ALA A 733 -13.13 32.96 -6.66
C ALA A 733 -13.98 32.02 -7.55
N PRO A 734 -14.63 32.52 -8.62
CA PRO A 734 -15.56 31.74 -9.41
C PRO A 734 -14.88 30.53 -10.07
N HIS A 735 -15.52 29.37 -9.94
CA HIS A 735 -15.13 28.08 -10.51
C HIS A 735 -14.73 28.19 -11.99
N ARG A 736 -13.46 27.92 -12.31
CA ARG A 736 -13.11 27.26 -13.57
C ARG A 736 -13.33 25.77 -13.37
N GLN A 737 -14.35 25.21 -14.01
CA GLN A 737 -14.55 23.77 -14.13
C GLN A 737 -13.36 23.14 -14.87
N ASP A 738 -12.41 22.60 -14.13
CA ASP A 738 -11.45 21.61 -14.65
C ASP A 738 -11.87 20.25 -14.05
N ASP A 739 -12.39 19.37 -14.92
CA ASP A 739 -12.86 18.01 -14.60
C ASP A 739 -11.72 17.16 -13.98
N PRO A 740 -11.86 16.65 -12.73
CA PRO A 740 -10.85 15.81 -12.09
C PRO A 740 -10.70 14.43 -12.75
N GLN A 741 -11.66 13.96 -13.55
CA GLN A 741 -11.57 12.72 -14.35
C GLN A 741 -10.82 12.92 -15.68
N ARG A 742 -10.44 14.17 -16.02
CA ARG A 742 -9.75 14.51 -17.26
C ARG A 742 -8.44 13.76 -17.45
N SER A 743 -7.82 13.25 -16.38
CA SER A 743 -6.54 12.57 -16.51
C SER A 743 -6.62 11.17 -17.12
N ALA A 744 -7.45 10.31 -16.54
CA ALA A 744 -7.74 8.98 -17.07
C ALA A 744 -8.46 9.05 -18.42
N ARG A 745 -9.42 9.98 -18.58
CA ARG A 745 -10.10 10.23 -19.86
C ARG A 745 -9.12 10.69 -20.95
N ALA A 746 -8.21 11.61 -20.65
CA ALA A 746 -7.19 12.04 -21.62
C ALA A 746 -6.19 10.93 -21.95
N ALA A 747 -5.80 10.08 -21.00
CA ALA A 747 -4.96 8.92 -21.28
C ALA A 747 -5.65 7.94 -22.24
N ARG A 748 -6.94 7.66 -22.00
CA ARG A 748 -7.80 6.88 -22.90
C ARG A 748 -7.90 7.52 -24.29
N GLU A 749 -8.14 8.82 -24.38
CA GLU A 749 -8.23 9.54 -25.66
C GLU A 749 -6.92 9.50 -26.44
N VAL A 750 -5.78 9.66 -25.78
CA VAL A 750 -4.45 9.57 -26.43
C VAL A 750 -4.22 8.18 -27.02
N LEU A 751 -4.57 7.12 -26.29
CA LEU A 751 -4.47 5.74 -26.80
C LEU A 751 -5.40 5.50 -27.99
N LEU A 752 -6.65 6.00 -27.94
CA LEU A 752 -7.59 5.92 -29.05
C LEU A 752 -7.13 6.69 -30.29
N VAL A 753 -6.49 7.86 -30.11
CA VAL A 753 -5.92 8.66 -31.22
C VAL A 753 -4.72 7.97 -31.85
N ASN A 754 -3.84 7.35 -31.04
CA ASN A 754 -2.73 6.55 -31.56
C ASN A 754 -3.24 5.38 -32.40
N ARG A 755 -4.31 4.69 -31.96
CA ARG A 755 -4.95 3.63 -32.73
C ARG A 755 -5.49 4.09 -34.09
N ARG A 756 -6.13 5.26 -34.16
CA ARG A 756 -6.58 5.82 -35.45
C ARG A 756 -5.40 6.09 -36.38
N ARG A 757 -4.30 6.63 -35.84
CA ARG A 757 -3.08 6.87 -36.62
C ARG A 757 -2.38 5.58 -37.08
N ASP A 758 -2.43 4.53 -36.28
CA ASP A 758 -1.84 3.23 -36.65
C ASP A 758 -2.72 2.48 -37.66
N ALA A 759 -4.05 2.60 -37.56
CA ALA A 759 -5.00 2.10 -38.56
C ALA A 759 -4.84 2.86 -39.90
N ASP A 760 -4.77 4.19 -39.86
CA ASP A 760 -4.55 5.03 -41.05
C ASP A 760 -3.17 4.78 -41.70
N ARG A 761 -2.20 4.23 -40.96
CA ARG A 761 -0.88 3.81 -41.49
C ARG A 761 -0.89 2.40 -42.06
N ALA A 762 -1.70 1.50 -41.52
CA ALA A 762 -1.90 0.16 -42.05
C ALA A 762 -2.65 0.20 -43.40
N ASP A 763 -3.63 1.11 -43.54
CA ASP A 763 -4.39 1.32 -44.79
C ASP A 763 -3.63 2.15 -45.86
N ALA A 764 -2.48 2.74 -45.51
CA ALA A 764 -1.69 3.59 -46.41
C ALA A 764 -0.39 2.93 -46.94
N SER A 765 -0.25 1.61 -46.84
CA SER A 765 0.85 0.87 -47.50
C SER A 765 0.31 0.17 -48.75
N PRO A 766 0.89 0.38 -49.95
CA PRO A 766 0.45 -0.29 -51.18
C PRO A 766 0.73 -1.80 -51.16
#